data_AF-A0A182RFL6-F1
#
_entry.id   AF-A0A182RFL6-F1
#
_cell.length_a   1.000
_cell.length_b   1.000
_cell.length_c   1.000
_cell.angle_alpha   90.00
_cell.angle_beta   90.00
_cell.angle_gamma   90.00
#
_symmetry.space_group_name_H-M   'P 1'
#
loop_
_entity.id
_entity.type
_entity.pdbx_description
1 polymer ?
#
loop_
_entity_poly.entity_id
_entity_poly.type
_entity_poly.pdbx_seq_one_letter_code
_entity_poly.pdbx_strand_id
1 'polypeptide(L)'
;MSSFGRIRTSAVVLVLAVICLCTRDTVDAIECYSCEDENCVRVSTAGITITCENSNDRCFTRYNPTSLLPIQRGCLKQTEVATCTGDDCVFCDTADLCNEAGSPKHQCAVCSSLVDSNCLTNPASLTAVQCPAPSNVDLTAAQCYSRVIGSVTERGCITAQGDVDGCTGLDCATCTGNGCNRNEFPANRIQCVQCDDAVSCNEDESSSVYCDDVEDVCVTLHRANGNVMKSCKNAMLAADAAYCLANPSQCNYCGKKLCNGVPFSASAVTKSCYQCDGADCLKSSVHLVSCQLTDEDCYSMFSGFNPSRRGCTQELTRAEKAACNEPDCTVCSESECNLQSRTDHRCGYCSTVKDSNCIAPASGALTVVQCPAPSTDVSDAQCYTKIVGESVTERGCISAASDLLGCAADGHNCATCNIENDGEACNGDLFPTDRRRCTIGTTANAYCPNPWDDCVQLLQSGTRKRTCRSSLSELERSFCANNTNRCQFCSSDNCNAAEVNFNYIECLSCDSATDIRCATNPIALTTYEKCATCATAVISSGEKTTTRRGCLASLPADVSNQCTITAGSSCQRCTSNRCNVGNFPSDRLQCYRCADAPCVSHQNVRLEYCPEYRAGDRCLLESDSSGQLLRLDCRSSLTDSELSACSGRCQMCNTSGCNDPMAYSTSGSCVQCRSSLNSLCRSEATQVAPEPCTIPANSQCYSRLVDGVTERGCMSDLVSSEQSACTRGENCLVCNSRTNNCNTVQYPVAPLTCFQCDSRTDGESCTIAQTGTAPECSTYDTANKCYTIVQSNGDTVRKCSTLARELVCGTASGCEVCLFRGCNMKANSAIGTIEPPVRTTTPGPTNGGSTIFGSYTVNIVILLGVWLIWTH
;
A
#
# COMPACT_ATOMS: atom_id res chain seq x y z
N MET A 1 -55.14 31.37 -81.41
CA MET A 1 -56.09 30.62 -80.55
C MET A 1 -56.42 31.55 -79.39
N SER A 2 -57.42 32.42 -79.59
CA SER A 2 -58.79 32.32 -79.04
C SER A 2 -58.84 32.73 -77.54
N SER A 3 -59.12 33.98 -77.15
CA SER A 3 -60.29 34.86 -77.34
C SER A 3 -61.40 34.69 -76.28
N PHE A 4 -61.48 35.70 -75.40
CA PHE A 4 -62.67 36.45 -74.94
C PHE A 4 -63.81 35.80 -74.12
N GLY A 5 -64.26 36.57 -73.12
CA GLY A 5 -65.67 36.91 -72.88
C GLY A 5 -66.11 36.85 -71.41
N ARG A 6 -67.04 37.67 -70.88
CA ARG A 6 -67.72 38.90 -71.30
C ARG A 6 -68.56 39.38 -70.09
N ILE A 7 -68.83 40.68 -70.04
CA ILE A 7 -69.62 41.46 -69.07
C ILE A 7 -71.12 41.08 -69.03
N ARG A 8 -71.81 41.24 -67.89
CA ARG A 8 -73.21 41.74 -67.81
C ARG A 8 -73.59 42.35 -66.45
N THR A 9 -74.40 43.40 -66.54
CA THR A 9 -74.84 44.43 -65.57
C THR A 9 -76.27 44.22 -65.05
N SER A 10 -76.64 44.87 -63.92
CA SER A 10 -77.91 45.62 -63.63
C SER A 10 -77.94 46.00 -62.12
N ALA A 11 -77.90 47.28 -61.72
CA ALA A 11 -79.02 48.25 -61.54
C ALA A 11 -80.00 47.87 -60.41
N VAL A 12 -80.53 48.68 -59.47
CA VAL A 12 -80.44 50.06 -58.89
C VAL A 12 -81.48 50.07 -57.70
N VAL A 13 -81.46 51.07 -56.79
CA VAL A 13 -82.49 51.49 -55.78
C VAL A 13 -82.27 50.92 -54.36
N LEU A 14 -81.77 51.63 -53.33
CA LEU A 14 -82.04 52.93 -52.67
C LEU A 14 -82.92 52.79 -51.40
N VAL A 15 -82.31 52.98 -50.22
CA VAL A 15 -82.96 53.59 -49.04
C VAL A 15 -81.94 54.49 -48.34
N LEU A 16 -82.25 55.78 -48.30
CA LEU A 16 -81.61 56.80 -47.47
C LEU A 16 -82.01 56.63 -45.99
N ALA A 17 -81.05 56.79 -45.08
CA ALA A 17 -81.31 57.45 -43.79
C ALA A 17 -80.01 58.06 -43.23
N VAL A 18 -80.02 59.39 -43.19
CA VAL A 18 -79.17 60.36 -42.50
C VAL A 18 -78.64 59.85 -41.15
N ILE A 19 -77.34 59.95 -40.89
CA ILE A 19 -76.76 60.25 -39.56
C ILE A 19 -75.41 60.97 -39.74
N CYS A 20 -75.32 62.14 -39.11
CA CYS A 20 -74.16 62.93 -38.69
C CYS A 20 -72.79 62.70 -39.35
N LEU A 21 -72.33 63.76 -40.03
CA LEU A 21 -70.91 64.12 -40.11
C LEU A 21 -70.33 64.27 -38.70
N CYS A 22 -69.74 63.19 -38.19
CA CYS A 22 -68.57 63.26 -37.34
C CYS A 22 -67.42 62.75 -38.19
N THR A 23 -66.62 63.65 -38.75
CA THR A 23 -65.25 63.31 -39.14
C THR A 23 -64.52 62.94 -37.86
N ARG A 24 -64.53 61.65 -37.51
CA ARG A 24 -63.47 61.10 -36.67
C ARG A 24 -62.28 60.99 -37.60
N ASP A 25 -61.30 61.86 -37.42
CA ASP A 25 -59.95 61.56 -37.86
C ASP A 25 -59.63 60.16 -37.33
N THR A 26 -59.60 59.16 -38.22
CA THR A 26 -58.98 57.87 -37.89
C THR A 26 -57.50 58.16 -37.87
N VAL A 27 -57.01 58.57 -36.70
CA VAL A 27 -55.59 58.73 -36.49
C VAL A 27 -55.05 57.30 -36.38
N ASP A 28 -54.22 56.88 -37.34
CA ASP A 28 -53.66 55.52 -37.38
C ASP A 28 -52.82 55.30 -36.12
N ALA A 29 -53.40 54.59 -35.15
CA ALA A 29 -52.74 54.26 -33.90
C ALA A 29 -51.81 53.06 -34.14
N ILE A 30 -50.55 53.21 -33.74
CA ILE A 30 -49.50 52.21 -33.95
C ILE A 30 -49.82 50.91 -33.19
N GLU A 31 -49.58 49.76 -33.82
CA GLU A 31 -49.68 48.44 -33.21
C GLU A 31 -48.33 48.03 -32.62
N CYS A 32 -48.31 47.49 -31.39
CA CYS A 32 -47.08 47.11 -30.69
C CYS A 32 -47.15 45.68 -30.17
N TYR A 33 -46.02 44.99 -30.03
CA TYR A 33 -45.98 43.75 -29.24
C TYR A 33 -46.23 44.07 -27.76
N SER A 34 -46.99 43.22 -27.08
CA SER A 34 -47.25 43.34 -25.64
C SER A 34 -47.00 42.04 -24.90
N CYS A 35 -46.25 42.13 -23.80
CA CYS A 35 -45.91 41.01 -22.94
C CYS A 35 -45.37 41.52 -21.59
N GLU A 36 -45.39 40.65 -20.59
CA GLU A 36 -44.77 40.88 -19.27
C GLU A 36 -43.98 39.64 -18.82
N ASP A 37 -42.87 39.89 -18.14
CA ASP A 37 -41.93 38.93 -17.59
C ASP A 37 -41.42 37.91 -18.62
N GLU A 38 -41.32 36.64 -18.25
CA GLU A 38 -40.77 35.54 -19.09
C GLU A 38 -41.56 35.32 -20.39
N ASN A 39 -42.80 35.81 -20.45
CA ASN A 39 -43.63 35.74 -21.66
C ASN A 39 -43.07 36.63 -22.78
N CYS A 40 -42.20 37.59 -22.48
CA CYS A 40 -41.52 38.38 -23.51
C CYS A 40 -40.44 37.60 -24.29
N VAL A 41 -40.11 36.37 -23.86
CA VAL A 41 -39.08 35.51 -24.47
C VAL A 41 -39.65 34.18 -25.00
N ARG A 42 -40.67 33.61 -24.33
CA ARG A 42 -41.23 32.27 -24.63
C ARG A 42 -42.38 32.26 -25.66
N VAL A 43 -42.51 31.12 -26.34
CA VAL A 43 -43.38 30.77 -27.51
C VAL A 43 -44.87 31.11 -27.37
N SER A 44 -45.39 31.40 -26.18
CA SER A 44 -46.83 31.65 -25.96
C SER A 44 -47.31 33.08 -26.24
N THR A 45 -46.41 34.01 -26.55
CA THR A 45 -46.73 35.46 -26.60
C THR A 45 -46.13 36.22 -27.77
N ALA A 46 -45.43 35.55 -28.69
CA ALA A 46 -44.91 36.13 -29.94
C ALA A 46 -46.01 36.59 -30.93
N GLY A 47 -47.24 36.81 -30.46
CA GLY A 47 -48.38 37.28 -31.23
C GLY A 47 -49.44 38.04 -30.42
N ILE A 48 -49.17 38.43 -29.15
CA ILE A 48 -50.07 39.37 -28.46
C ILE A 48 -49.66 40.78 -28.87
N THR A 49 -50.45 41.36 -29.77
CA THR A 49 -50.31 42.74 -30.20
C THR A 49 -51.32 43.62 -29.46
N ILE A 50 -50.97 44.88 -29.28
CA ILE A 50 -51.85 45.90 -28.70
C ILE A 50 -51.82 47.12 -29.60
N THR A 51 -52.99 47.62 -29.98
CA THR A 51 -53.11 48.92 -30.65
C THR A 51 -53.04 50.02 -29.60
N CYS A 52 -52.15 51.00 -29.77
CA CYS A 52 -52.03 52.08 -28.81
C CYS A 52 -53.27 53.00 -28.79
N GLU A 53 -53.49 53.69 -27.68
CA GLU A 53 -54.70 54.47 -27.46
C GLU A 53 -54.68 55.80 -28.25
N ASN A 54 -53.50 56.41 -28.40
CA ASN A 54 -53.31 57.70 -29.07
C ASN A 54 -52.29 57.61 -30.20
N SER A 55 -52.41 58.53 -31.17
CA SER A 55 -51.51 58.61 -32.34
C SER A 55 -50.08 59.02 -32.05
N ASN A 56 -49.81 59.54 -30.85
CA ASN A 56 -48.47 59.94 -30.41
C ASN A 56 -47.85 58.91 -29.45
N ASP A 57 -48.56 57.82 -29.15
CA ASP A 57 -48.04 56.74 -28.33
C ASP A 57 -47.01 55.95 -29.16
N ARG A 58 -46.04 55.35 -28.47
CA ARG A 58 -44.88 54.68 -29.08
C ARG A 58 -44.82 53.23 -28.62
N CYS A 59 -44.24 52.33 -29.41
CA CYS A 59 -43.94 51.01 -28.90
C CYS A 59 -42.69 51.06 -28.01
N PHE A 60 -42.66 50.30 -26.91
CA PHE A 60 -41.47 50.19 -26.06
C PHE A 60 -41.12 48.73 -25.75
N THR A 61 -39.85 48.53 -25.38
CA THR A 61 -39.31 47.29 -24.81
C THR A 61 -38.42 47.62 -23.62
N ARG A 62 -38.71 47.03 -22.47
CA ARG A 62 -37.84 47.03 -21.28
C ARG A 62 -37.08 45.74 -21.18
N TYR A 63 -35.84 45.83 -20.74
CA TYR A 63 -34.94 44.70 -20.57
C TYR A 63 -34.61 44.49 -19.10
N ASN A 64 -34.37 43.24 -18.73
CA ASN A 64 -33.73 42.94 -17.48
C ASN A 64 -32.26 43.44 -17.53
N PRO A 65 -31.79 44.23 -16.57
CA PRO A 65 -30.45 44.82 -16.60
C PRO A 65 -29.32 43.77 -16.50
N THR A 66 -29.63 42.55 -16.04
CA THR A 66 -28.67 41.46 -15.87
C THR A 66 -28.76 40.45 -17.01
N SER A 67 -29.95 39.92 -17.31
CA SER A 67 -30.11 38.91 -18.37
C SER A 67 -30.15 39.52 -19.78
N LEU A 68 -30.38 40.83 -19.90
CA LEU A 68 -30.56 41.57 -21.17
C LEU A 68 -31.75 41.07 -22.00
N LEU A 69 -32.56 40.17 -21.46
CA LEU A 69 -33.78 39.67 -22.09
C LEU A 69 -34.91 40.70 -21.93
N PRO A 70 -35.82 40.81 -22.91
CA PRO A 70 -37.01 41.64 -22.77
C PRO A 70 -37.88 41.10 -21.62
N ILE A 71 -38.37 42.00 -20.77
CA ILE A 71 -39.26 41.69 -19.63
C ILE A 71 -40.58 42.44 -19.71
N GLN A 72 -40.69 43.45 -20.58
CA GLN A 72 -41.95 44.14 -20.79
C GLN A 72 -41.98 44.75 -22.18
N ARG A 73 -43.10 44.61 -22.87
CA ARG A 73 -43.38 45.30 -24.13
C ARG A 73 -44.79 45.89 -24.11
N GLY A 74 -44.99 46.99 -24.82
CA GLY A 74 -46.32 47.56 -25.00
C GLY A 74 -46.29 48.97 -25.57
N CYS A 75 -47.38 49.70 -25.32
CA CYS A 75 -47.54 51.11 -25.69
C CYS A 75 -47.03 52.02 -24.58
N LEU A 76 -46.20 52.99 -24.95
CA LEU A 76 -45.64 54.03 -24.12
C LEU A 76 -46.32 55.35 -24.44
N LYS A 77 -46.96 55.95 -23.45
CA LYS A 77 -47.65 57.23 -23.63
C LYS A 77 -46.65 58.35 -23.90
N GLN A 78 -47.02 59.33 -24.73
CA GLN A 78 -46.15 60.47 -25.04
C GLN A 78 -45.68 61.25 -23.79
N THR A 79 -46.48 61.28 -22.72
CA THR A 79 -46.12 61.90 -21.43
C THR A 79 -45.13 61.08 -20.60
N GLU A 80 -44.97 59.80 -20.91
CA GLU A 80 -44.16 58.82 -20.16
C GLU A 80 -42.84 58.49 -20.86
N VAL A 81 -42.57 59.08 -22.04
CA VAL A 81 -41.35 58.82 -22.81
C VAL A 81 -40.07 59.01 -21.99
N ALA A 82 -40.03 59.99 -21.09
CA ALA A 82 -38.90 60.22 -20.19
C ALA A 82 -38.60 59.04 -19.24
N THR A 83 -39.58 58.16 -18.99
CA THR A 83 -39.46 56.98 -18.12
C THR A 83 -38.88 55.75 -18.82
N CYS A 84 -38.74 55.80 -20.16
CA CYS A 84 -38.14 54.74 -20.98
C CYS A 84 -36.98 55.33 -21.77
N THR A 85 -35.84 55.51 -21.10
CA THR A 85 -34.63 56.06 -21.72
C THR A 85 -33.40 55.30 -21.20
N GLY A 86 -32.36 55.21 -22.03
CA GLY A 86 -31.11 54.53 -21.71
C GLY A 86 -31.07 53.07 -22.18
N ASP A 87 -30.18 52.29 -21.58
CA ASP A 87 -29.83 50.95 -22.06
C ASP A 87 -30.82 49.85 -21.67
N ASP A 88 -31.69 50.13 -20.70
CA ASP A 88 -32.62 49.15 -20.12
C ASP A 88 -34.06 49.33 -20.63
N CYS A 89 -34.31 50.36 -21.44
CA CYS A 89 -35.60 50.59 -22.10
C CYS A 89 -35.43 51.36 -23.42
N VAL A 90 -35.95 50.81 -24.51
CA VAL A 90 -35.98 51.47 -25.83
C VAL A 90 -37.41 51.65 -26.32
N PHE A 91 -37.64 52.65 -27.15
CA PHE A 91 -38.93 52.89 -27.79
C PHE A 91 -38.76 53.23 -29.28
N CYS A 92 -39.83 53.04 -30.05
CA CYS A 92 -39.89 53.31 -31.48
C CYS A 92 -41.30 53.73 -31.91
N ASP A 93 -41.37 54.50 -33.00
CA ASP A 93 -42.60 55.02 -33.62
C ASP A 93 -42.55 54.89 -35.15
N THR A 94 -41.67 54.03 -35.67
CA THR A 94 -41.30 53.99 -37.08
C THR A 94 -42.22 53.12 -37.94
N ALA A 95 -42.85 52.10 -37.36
CA ALA A 95 -43.78 51.18 -38.02
C ALA A 95 -44.53 50.36 -36.97
N ASP A 96 -45.63 49.72 -37.35
CA ASP A 96 -46.28 48.70 -36.53
C ASP A 96 -45.27 47.60 -36.13
N LEU A 97 -45.41 47.13 -34.88
CA LEU A 97 -44.62 46.05 -34.28
C LEU A 97 -43.12 46.34 -34.20
N CYS A 98 -42.71 47.61 -34.19
CA CYS A 98 -41.30 48.00 -34.22
C CYS A 98 -40.50 47.65 -32.94
N ASN A 99 -41.15 47.26 -31.84
CA ASN A 99 -40.51 46.99 -30.55
C ASN A 99 -39.92 45.57 -30.43
N GLU A 100 -39.44 45.01 -31.54
CA GLU A 100 -38.80 43.69 -31.58
C GLU A 100 -37.28 43.72 -31.31
N ALA A 101 -36.69 44.91 -31.19
CA ALA A 101 -35.26 45.07 -30.94
C ALA A 101 -34.79 44.33 -29.66
N GLY A 102 -33.55 43.84 -29.69
CA GLY A 102 -32.86 43.34 -28.50
C GLY A 102 -32.28 44.48 -27.65
N SER A 103 -31.79 44.15 -26.45
CA SER A 103 -31.19 45.14 -25.54
C SER A 103 -30.02 45.87 -26.20
N PRO A 104 -29.91 47.21 -26.11
CA PRO A 104 -28.73 47.97 -26.57
C PRO A 104 -27.38 47.49 -26.03
N LYS A 105 -27.38 46.84 -24.86
CA LYS A 105 -26.19 46.24 -24.24
C LYS A 105 -25.81 44.87 -24.83
N HIS A 106 -26.69 44.27 -25.65
CA HIS A 106 -26.48 42.99 -26.30
C HIS A 106 -26.07 43.17 -27.77
N GLN A 107 -24.76 43.30 -27.98
CA GLN A 107 -24.15 43.40 -29.30
C GLN A 107 -23.15 42.26 -29.46
N CYS A 108 -23.15 41.57 -30.60
CA CYS A 108 -22.27 40.44 -30.86
C CYS A 108 -21.50 40.65 -32.16
N ALA A 109 -20.30 40.07 -32.28
CA ALA A 109 -19.67 39.91 -33.57
C ALA A 109 -20.48 38.87 -34.38
N VAL A 110 -20.79 39.20 -35.64
CA VAL A 110 -21.52 38.32 -36.56
C VAL A 110 -20.68 38.14 -37.81
N CYS A 111 -20.17 36.93 -38.05
CA CYS A 111 -19.32 36.63 -39.19
C CYS A 111 -19.20 35.13 -39.45
N SER A 112 -18.69 34.79 -40.63
CA SER A 112 -18.22 33.45 -40.99
C SER A 112 -16.83 33.58 -41.62
N SER A 113 -15.90 32.69 -41.25
CA SER A 113 -14.54 32.68 -41.83
C SER A 113 -14.51 32.37 -43.33
N LEU A 114 -15.62 31.89 -43.90
CA LEU A 114 -15.78 31.75 -45.36
C LEU A 114 -15.95 33.10 -46.09
N VAL A 115 -16.43 34.13 -45.37
CA VAL A 115 -16.76 35.44 -45.92
C VAL A 115 -15.78 36.51 -45.45
N ASP A 116 -15.42 36.48 -44.16
CA ASP A 116 -14.46 37.39 -43.54
C ASP A 116 -13.40 36.59 -42.78
N SER A 117 -12.15 36.59 -43.27
CA SER A 117 -11.05 35.87 -42.63
C SER A 117 -10.79 36.33 -41.19
N ASN A 118 -11.09 37.59 -40.85
CA ASN A 118 -10.92 38.11 -39.49
C ASN A 118 -11.83 37.40 -38.48
N CYS A 119 -12.89 36.73 -38.95
CA CYS A 119 -13.74 35.90 -38.09
C CYS A 119 -12.94 34.84 -37.31
N LEU A 120 -11.87 34.33 -37.94
CA LEU A 120 -10.89 33.43 -37.36
C LEU A 120 -9.61 34.17 -36.96
N THR A 121 -8.99 34.90 -37.88
CA THR A 121 -7.59 35.34 -37.72
C THR A 121 -7.41 36.54 -36.80
N ASN A 122 -8.40 37.44 -36.72
CA ASN A 122 -8.34 38.65 -35.91
C ASN A 122 -9.74 39.03 -35.38
N PRO A 123 -10.34 38.20 -34.50
CA PRO A 123 -11.71 38.43 -34.06
C PRO A 123 -11.86 39.70 -33.22
N ALA A 124 -10.78 40.20 -32.64
CA ALA A 124 -10.75 41.45 -31.88
C ALA A 124 -11.03 42.69 -32.76
N SER A 125 -10.71 42.65 -34.06
CA SER A 125 -11.00 43.75 -34.99
C SER A 125 -12.44 43.81 -35.46
N LEU A 126 -13.25 42.79 -35.16
CA LEU A 126 -14.65 42.74 -35.57
C LEU A 126 -15.47 43.78 -34.80
N THR A 127 -16.38 44.42 -35.52
CA THR A 127 -17.38 45.31 -34.93
C THR A 127 -18.55 44.51 -34.40
N ALA A 128 -18.95 44.76 -33.15
CA ALA A 128 -20.16 44.15 -32.60
C ALA A 128 -21.38 44.86 -33.19
N VAL A 129 -22.36 44.07 -33.62
CA VAL A 129 -23.63 44.56 -34.17
C VAL A 129 -24.76 44.26 -33.18
N GLN A 130 -25.78 45.11 -33.19
CA GLN A 130 -26.95 44.96 -32.35
C GLN A 130 -27.70 43.67 -32.70
N CYS A 131 -27.87 42.78 -31.72
CA CYS A 131 -28.61 41.54 -31.92
C CYS A 131 -30.13 41.79 -31.90
N PRO A 132 -30.90 41.02 -32.70
CA PRO A 132 -32.34 40.92 -32.54
C PRO A 132 -32.72 40.37 -31.15
N ALA A 133 -33.94 40.63 -30.69
CA ALA A 133 -34.44 39.96 -29.49
C ALA A 133 -34.60 38.45 -29.78
N PRO A 134 -34.23 37.57 -28.84
CA PRO A 134 -34.49 36.15 -28.98
C PRO A 134 -36.00 35.89 -29.07
N SER A 135 -36.39 35.00 -29.98
CA SER A 135 -37.79 34.62 -30.16
C SER A 135 -37.93 33.11 -30.14
N ASN A 136 -38.96 32.59 -29.45
CA ASN A 136 -39.27 31.17 -29.39
C ASN A 136 -38.13 30.28 -28.84
N VAL A 137 -37.40 30.79 -27.85
CA VAL A 137 -36.23 30.13 -27.28
C VAL A 137 -36.19 30.33 -25.78
N ASP A 138 -35.89 29.27 -25.04
CA ASP A 138 -35.78 29.34 -23.59
C ASP A 138 -34.35 29.71 -23.18
N LEU A 139 -34.14 31.00 -22.90
CA LEU A 139 -32.85 31.53 -22.47
C LEU A 139 -32.95 32.14 -21.07
N THR A 140 -31.87 31.99 -20.31
CA THR A 140 -31.68 32.67 -19.03
C THR A 140 -31.01 34.04 -19.20
N ALA A 141 -30.35 34.28 -20.34
CA ALA A 141 -29.78 35.56 -20.75
C ALA A 141 -29.66 35.67 -22.27
N ALA A 142 -29.60 36.90 -22.81
CA ALA A 142 -29.26 37.13 -24.19
C ALA A 142 -27.79 36.72 -24.44
N GLN A 143 -27.54 35.98 -25.51
CA GLN A 143 -26.27 35.27 -25.72
C GLN A 143 -25.71 35.47 -27.13
N CYS A 144 -24.41 35.78 -27.20
CA CYS A 144 -23.60 35.63 -28.39
C CYS A 144 -23.04 34.21 -28.44
N TYR A 145 -22.75 33.67 -29.62
CA TYR A 145 -21.99 32.44 -29.78
C TYR A 145 -20.71 32.64 -30.59
N SER A 146 -19.73 31.76 -30.36
CA SER A 146 -18.64 31.43 -31.28
C SER A 146 -18.63 29.92 -31.46
N ARG A 147 -18.59 29.44 -32.70
CA ARG A 147 -18.57 28.00 -33.00
C ARG A 147 -17.63 27.63 -34.13
N VAL A 148 -17.25 26.36 -34.17
CA VAL A 148 -16.49 25.76 -35.28
C VAL A 148 -17.32 24.64 -35.92
N ILE A 149 -17.45 24.68 -37.24
CA ILE A 149 -18.10 23.64 -38.05
C ILE A 149 -17.12 23.18 -39.12
N GLY A 150 -16.53 22.00 -38.96
CA GLY A 150 -15.39 21.59 -39.78
C GLY A 150 -14.21 22.56 -39.56
N SER A 151 -13.77 23.24 -40.63
CA SER A 151 -12.72 24.27 -40.55
C SER A 151 -13.26 25.71 -40.38
N VAL A 152 -14.58 25.88 -40.48
CA VAL A 152 -15.22 27.20 -40.51
C VAL A 152 -15.50 27.71 -39.11
N THR A 153 -15.09 28.96 -38.83
CA THR A 153 -15.44 29.66 -37.59
C THR A 153 -16.60 30.60 -37.84
N GLU A 154 -17.64 30.47 -37.02
CA GLU A 154 -18.82 31.32 -37.06
C GLU A 154 -19.02 32.03 -35.73
N ARG A 155 -19.47 33.27 -35.81
CA ARG A 155 -19.82 34.10 -34.65
C ARG A 155 -21.20 34.68 -34.92
N GLY A 156 -22.05 34.73 -33.90
CA GLY A 156 -23.42 35.18 -34.07
C GLY A 156 -24.14 35.48 -32.77
N CYS A 157 -25.43 35.81 -32.90
CA CYS A 157 -26.37 35.96 -31.78
C CYS A 157 -27.24 34.70 -31.70
N ILE A 158 -27.60 34.25 -30.49
CA ILE A 158 -28.64 33.24 -30.32
C ILE A 158 -30.00 33.91 -30.42
N THR A 159 -30.74 33.60 -31.48
CA THR A 159 -32.04 34.22 -31.78
C THR A 159 -33.18 33.21 -31.91
N ALA A 160 -32.85 31.96 -32.23
CA ALA A 160 -33.80 30.86 -32.41
C ALA A 160 -33.25 29.52 -31.90
N GLN A 161 -34.11 28.51 -31.76
CA GLN A 161 -33.75 27.24 -31.12
C GLN A 161 -32.66 26.50 -31.92
N GLY A 162 -32.64 26.66 -33.24
CA GLY A 162 -31.57 26.11 -34.08
C GLY A 162 -30.19 26.70 -33.78
N ASP A 163 -30.10 27.93 -33.27
CA ASP A 163 -28.82 28.52 -32.84
C ASP A 163 -28.31 27.83 -31.56
N VAL A 164 -29.23 27.50 -30.64
CA VAL A 164 -28.94 26.75 -29.41
C VAL A 164 -28.52 25.32 -29.76
N ASP A 165 -29.31 24.63 -30.59
CA ASP A 165 -29.05 23.25 -31.00
C ASP A 165 -27.74 23.14 -31.82
N GLY A 166 -27.44 24.17 -32.62
CA GLY A 166 -26.20 24.27 -33.39
C GLY A 166 -25.01 24.82 -32.59
N CYS A 167 -25.17 25.05 -31.29
CA CYS A 167 -24.14 25.56 -30.39
C CYS A 167 -24.03 24.67 -29.15
N THR A 168 -23.71 23.40 -29.36
CA THR A 168 -23.55 22.40 -28.29
C THR A 168 -22.15 21.79 -28.29
N GLY A 169 -21.68 21.35 -27.13
CA GLY A 169 -20.40 20.66 -26.99
C GLY A 169 -19.20 21.61 -27.02
N LEU A 170 -18.01 21.05 -27.26
CA LEU A 170 -16.74 21.79 -27.16
C LEU A 170 -16.48 22.71 -28.36
N ASP A 171 -17.19 22.50 -29.47
CA ASP A 171 -17.09 23.31 -30.68
C ASP A 171 -17.98 24.55 -30.66
N CYS A 172 -18.63 24.85 -29.54
CA CYS A 172 -19.30 26.13 -29.34
C CYS A 172 -19.07 26.70 -27.94
N ALA A 173 -19.03 28.03 -27.85
CA ALA A 173 -19.14 28.76 -26.60
C ALA A 173 -20.12 29.92 -26.74
N THR A 174 -20.93 30.10 -25.70
CA THR A 174 -21.85 31.23 -25.56
C THR A 174 -21.34 32.23 -24.53
N CYS A 175 -21.66 33.50 -24.71
CA CYS A 175 -21.34 34.55 -23.73
C CYS A 175 -22.38 35.66 -23.74
N THR A 176 -22.41 36.49 -22.69
CA THR A 176 -23.31 37.65 -22.58
C THR A 176 -22.49 38.93 -22.49
N GLY A 177 -23.00 40.01 -23.08
CA GLY A 177 -22.39 41.34 -23.07
C GLY A 177 -21.87 41.80 -24.43
N ASN A 178 -21.45 43.07 -24.50
CA ASN A 178 -21.06 43.70 -25.76
C ASN A 178 -19.75 43.12 -26.32
N GLY A 179 -19.85 42.50 -27.51
CA GLY A 179 -18.74 41.95 -28.25
C GLY A 179 -17.99 40.85 -27.50
N CYS A 180 -18.67 40.14 -26.59
CA CYS A 180 -18.06 39.12 -25.73
C CYS A 180 -17.50 37.95 -26.54
N ASN A 181 -18.06 37.70 -27.73
CA ASN A 181 -17.65 36.66 -28.66
C ASN A 181 -16.58 37.16 -29.64
N ARG A 182 -15.69 38.07 -29.24
CA ARG A 182 -14.56 38.56 -30.06
C ARG A 182 -13.21 37.99 -29.65
N ASN A 183 -13.21 37.06 -28.70
CA ASN A 183 -12.01 36.33 -28.31
C ASN A 183 -11.75 35.17 -29.27
N GLU A 184 -10.49 34.73 -29.33
CA GLU A 184 -10.10 33.51 -30.04
C GLU A 184 -10.97 32.32 -29.59
N PHE A 185 -11.48 31.55 -30.55
CA PHE A 185 -12.33 30.39 -30.27
C PHE A 185 -11.95 29.19 -31.17
N PRO A 186 -11.77 27.99 -30.60
CA PRO A 186 -11.59 27.73 -29.16
C PRO A 186 -10.38 28.51 -28.60
N ALA A 187 -10.34 28.73 -27.28
CA ALA A 187 -9.17 29.34 -26.67
C ALA A 187 -7.93 28.48 -26.95
N ASN A 188 -6.81 29.11 -27.30
CA ASN A 188 -5.58 28.42 -27.73
C ASN A 188 -5.80 27.50 -28.94
N ARG A 189 -6.66 27.88 -29.89
CA ARG A 189 -6.83 27.15 -31.15
C ARG A 189 -5.46 26.96 -31.80
N ILE A 190 -5.20 25.74 -32.27
CA ILE A 190 -3.89 25.39 -32.81
C ILE A 190 -3.53 26.31 -33.99
N GLN A 191 -2.38 26.95 -33.85
CA GLN A 191 -1.79 27.84 -34.85
C GLN A 191 -0.34 27.42 -35.01
N CYS A 192 0.10 27.20 -36.24
CA CYS A 192 1.45 26.74 -36.54
C CYS A 192 2.19 27.76 -37.39
N VAL A 193 3.50 27.84 -37.21
CA VAL A 193 4.38 28.50 -38.16
C VAL A 193 4.33 27.74 -39.49
N GLN A 194 4.20 28.47 -40.59
CA GLN A 194 4.10 27.95 -41.95
C GLN A 194 5.18 28.55 -42.84
N CYS A 195 6.01 27.70 -43.43
CA CYS A 195 7.06 28.05 -44.38
C CYS A 195 7.55 26.79 -45.11
N ASP A 196 8.10 26.93 -46.30
CA ASP A 196 8.60 25.81 -47.11
C ASP A 196 9.83 26.22 -47.96
N ASP A 197 10.91 26.63 -47.30
CA ASP A 197 12.19 26.89 -47.96
C ASP A 197 13.40 26.79 -46.98
N ALA A 198 14.62 26.83 -47.54
CA ALA A 198 15.85 26.65 -46.76
C ALA A 198 16.26 27.87 -45.91
N VAL A 199 15.70 29.06 -46.15
CA VAL A 199 16.14 30.33 -45.57
C VAL A 199 15.11 30.87 -44.59
N SER A 200 13.87 31.10 -45.02
CA SER A 200 12.78 31.70 -44.23
C SER A 200 12.32 30.82 -43.07
N CYS A 201 12.45 29.49 -43.19
CA CYS A 201 12.08 28.56 -42.12
C CYS A 201 13.07 28.51 -40.94
N ASN A 202 14.26 29.07 -41.11
CA ASN A 202 15.31 29.14 -40.10
C ASN A 202 15.44 30.53 -39.47
N GLU A 203 14.64 31.51 -39.92
CA GLU A 203 14.60 32.87 -39.40
C GLU A 203 13.31 33.13 -38.58
N ASP A 204 13.36 34.11 -37.67
CA ASP A 204 12.27 34.45 -36.74
C ASP A 204 11.04 35.09 -37.44
N GLU A 205 11.12 35.44 -38.74
CA GLU A 205 10.07 36.16 -39.49
C GLU A 205 9.16 35.25 -40.35
N SER A 206 8.82 34.05 -39.87
CA SER A 206 7.94 33.14 -40.61
C SER A 206 6.46 33.37 -40.28
N SER A 207 5.59 33.36 -41.31
CA SER A 207 4.14 33.53 -41.14
C SER A 207 3.52 32.39 -40.36
N SER A 208 2.41 32.64 -39.66
CA SER A 208 1.66 31.59 -38.95
C SER A 208 0.22 31.49 -39.43
N VAL A 209 -0.33 30.27 -39.39
CA VAL A 209 -1.68 29.95 -39.86
C VAL A 209 -2.41 29.13 -38.80
N TYR A 210 -3.71 29.36 -38.67
CA TYR A 210 -4.58 28.47 -37.89
C TYR A 210 -4.76 27.17 -38.64
N CYS A 211 -4.66 26.02 -37.96
CA CYS A 211 -4.95 24.77 -38.63
C CYS A 211 -6.46 24.63 -38.87
N ASP A 212 -6.80 23.98 -39.98
CA ASP A 212 -8.18 23.71 -40.38
C ASP A 212 -8.88 22.85 -39.32
N ASP A 213 -8.20 21.80 -38.87
CA ASP A 213 -8.63 20.96 -37.76
C ASP A 213 -8.14 21.54 -36.43
N VAL A 214 -9.06 21.67 -35.48
CA VAL A 214 -8.81 22.21 -34.13
C VAL A 214 -8.04 21.25 -33.23
N GLU A 215 -7.96 19.97 -33.60
CA GLU A 215 -7.16 18.93 -32.95
C GLU A 215 -5.85 18.62 -33.70
N ASP A 216 -5.53 19.36 -34.77
CA ASP A 216 -4.27 19.20 -35.49
C ASP A 216 -3.06 19.56 -34.60
N VAL A 217 -1.87 19.19 -35.06
CA VAL A 217 -0.60 19.47 -34.40
C VAL A 217 0.36 20.15 -35.37
N CYS A 218 1.33 20.88 -34.83
CA CYS A 218 2.36 21.49 -35.64
C CYS A 218 3.47 20.49 -35.95
N VAL A 219 4.06 20.62 -37.14
CA VAL A 219 5.21 19.83 -37.58
C VAL A 219 6.36 20.75 -38.01
N THR A 220 7.59 20.32 -37.69
CA THR A 220 8.83 20.80 -38.30
C THR A 220 9.53 19.61 -38.96
N LEU A 221 9.64 19.63 -40.28
CA LEU A 221 10.25 18.58 -41.10
C LEU A 221 11.58 19.08 -41.67
N HIS A 222 12.63 18.27 -41.56
CA HIS A 222 13.90 18.48 -42.24
C HIS A 222 14.07 17.46 -43.38
N ARG A 223 13.97 17.93 -44.63
CA ARG A 223 14.05 17.08 -45.83
C ARG A 223 15.51 16.70 -46.13
N ALA A 224 15.70 15.61 -46.86
CA ALA A 224 17.03 15.12 -47.24
C ALA A 224 17.87 16.10 -48.07
N ASN A 225 17.23 17.08 -48.75
CA ASN A 225 17.91 18.13 -49.51
C ASN A 225 18.38 19.32 -48.64
N GLY A 226 18.12 19.29 -47.32
CA GLY A 226 18.47 20.36 -46.38
C GLY A 226 17.38 21.44 -46.21
N ASN A 227 16.25 21.34 -46.92
CA ASN A 227 15.13 22.27 -46.73
C ASN A 227 14.35 21.93 -45.46
N VAL A 228 13.95 22.96 -44.73
CA VAL A 228 13.03 22.84 -43.59
C VAL A 228 11.62 23.20 -44.07
N MET A 229 10.62 22.47 -43.61
CA MET A 229 9.21 22.80 -43.78
C MET A 229 8.57 22.89 -42.39
N LYS A 230 7.81 23.95 -42.16
CA LYS A 230 6.94 24.09 -40.99
C LYS A 230 5.50 24.16 -41.46
N SER A 231 4.60 23.40 -40.85
CA SER A 231 3.19 23.36 -41.23
C SER A 231 2.31 22.82 -40.10
N CYS A 232 1.00 22.86 -40.29
CA CYS A 232 0.07 21.95 -39.61
C CYS A 232 0.21 20.53 -40.20
N LYS A 233 0.09 19.49 -39.36
CA LYS A 233 0.33 18.09 -39.76
C LYS A 233 -0.67 17.61 -40.81
N ASN A 234 -1.97 17.90 -40.67
CA ASN A 234 -2.97 17.46 -41.66
C ASN A 234 -2.85 18.21 -42.99
N ALA A 235 -2.20 19.37 -43.01
CA ALA A 235 -1.89 20.13 -44.22
C ALA A 235 -0.62 19.65 -44.96
N MET A 236 0.10 18.66 -44.42
CA MET A 236 1.29 18.11 -45.06
C MET A 236 0.96 17.44 -46.40
N LEU A 237 1.85 17.60 -47.39
CA LEU A 237 1.78 16.81 -48.61
C LEU A 237 1.98 15.32 -48.28
N ALA A 238 1.29 14.43 -49.01
CA ALA A 238 1.37 12.99 -48.78
C ALA A 238 2.82 12.44 -48.83
N ALA A 239 3.67 13.04 -49.67
CA ALA A 239 5.09 12.67 -49.76
C ALA A 239 5.89 13.04 -48.50
N ASP A 240 5.62 14.20 -47.90
CA ASP A 240 6.27 14.67 -46.68
C ASP A 240 5.81 13.85 -45.46
N ALA A 241 4.51 13.53 -45.39
CA ALA A 241 3.98 12.64 -44.36
C ALA A 241 4.61 11.24 -44.44
N ALA A 242 4.74 10.67 -45.65
CA ALA A 242 5.42 9.40 -45.86
C ALA A 242 6.91 9.45 -45.51
N TYR A 243 7.58 10.57 -45.78
CA TYR A 243 8.97 10.77 -45.41
C TYR A 243 9.16 10.79 -43.89
N CYS A 244 8.30 11.48 -43.14
CA CYS A 244 8.34 11.50 -41.68
C CYS A 244 8.12 10.12 -41.06
N LEU A 245 7.19 9.32 -41.61
CA LEU A 245 6.96 7.94 -41.16
C LEU A 245 8.20 7.06 -41.37
N ALA A 246 8.92 7.25 -42.48
CA ALA A 246 10.15 6.52 -42.76
C ALA A 246 11.37 7.06 -41.98
N ASN A 247 11.35 8.33 -41.56
CA ASN A 247 12.47 9.01 -40.91
C ASN A 247 12.01 9.81 -39.68
N PRO A 248 11.63 9.16 -38.56
CA PRO A 248 11.04 9.85 -37.41
C PRO A 248 11.95 10.93 -36.81
N SER A 249 13.27 10.74 -36.83
CA SER A 249 14.24 11.72 -36.31
C SER A 249 14.39 12.98 -37.18
N GLN A 250 13.72 13.03 -38.34
CA GLN A 250 13.72 14.19 -39.23
C GLN A 250 12.44 15.03 -39.09
N CYS A 251 11.54 14.66 -38.17
CA CYS A 251 10.26 15.33 -37.98
C CYS A 251 9.94 15.51 -36.50
N ASN A 252 9.78 16.76 -36.07
CA ASN A 252 9.33 17.09 -34.72
C ASN A 252 7.86 17.49 -34.77
N TYR A 253 7.05 16.90 -33.89
CA TYR A 253 5.64 17.22 -33.72
C TYR A 253 5.41 17.88 -32.38
N CYS A 254 4.49 18.85 -32.33
CA CYS A 254 4.15 19.54 -31.08
C CYS A 254 2.70 20.05 -31.12
N GLY A 255 2.05 20.11 -29.96
CA GLY A 255 0.60 20.32 -29.83
C GLY A 255 0.18 21.68 -29.27
N LYS A 256 1.12 22.55 -28.88
CA LYS A 256 0.82 23.89 -28.35
C LYS A 256 0.84 24.94 -29.46
N LYS A 257 0.12 26.03 -29.26
CA LYS A 257 0.09 27.17 -30.19
C LYS A 257 1.51 27.66 -30.48
N LEU A 258 1.86 27.73 -31.76
CA LEU A 258 3.16 28.18 -32.31
C LEU A 258 4.38 27.39 -31.81
N CYS A 259 4.20 26.17 -31.32
CA CYS A 259 5.27 25.35 -30.75
C CYS A 259 6.38 25.00 -31.76
N ASN A 260 6.06 24.96 -33.06
CA ASN A 260 7.03 24.70 -34.12
C ASN A 260 7.84 25.95 -34.54
N GLY A 261 7.70 27.06 -33.82
CA GLY A 261 8.47 28.28 -34.03
C GLY A 261 9.97 28.11 -33.77
N VAL A 262 10.36 27.14 -32.94
CA VAL A 262 11.78 26.88 -32.63
C VAL A 262 12.57 26.34 -33.84
N PRO A 263 13.90 26.55 -33.89
CA PRO A 263 14.77 25.91 -34.88
C PRO A 263 14.67 24.37 -34.80
N PHE A 264 14.83 23.71 -35.94
CA PHE A 264 14.83 22.25 -35.98
C PHE A 264 15.95 21.66 -35.12
N SER A 265 15.63 20.62 -34.36
CA SER A 265 16.59 19.84 -33.58
C SER A 265 16.41 18.36 -33.88
N ALA A 266 17.45 17.72 -34.40
CA ALA A 266 17.49 16.27 -34.62
C ALA A 266 17.53 15.47 -33.29
N SER A 267 17.74 16.15 -32.16
CA SER A 267 17.77 15.59 -30.81
C SER A 267 16.65 16.18 -29.94
N ALA A 268 15.52 16.56 -30.54
CA ALA A 268 14.37 17.01 -29.76
C ALA A 268 13.96 15.90 -28.77
N VAL A 269 14.09 16.19 -27.47
CA VAL A 269 13.80 15.23 -26.42
C VAL A 269 12.29 15.13 -26.27
N THR A 270 11.72 13.98 -26.61
CA THR A 270 10.32 13.66 -26.30
C THR A 270 10.20 13.32 -24.82
N LYS A 271 9.14 13.80 -24.16
CA LYS A 271 8.84 13.42 -22.78
C LYS A 271 8.47 11.94 -22.70
N SER A 272 8.80 11.32 -21.57
CA SER A 272 8.37 9.95 -21.28
C SER A 272 7.28 9.96 -20.21
N CYS A 273 6.21 9.21 -20.40
CA CYS A 273 5.11 9.09 -19.45
C CYS A 273 4.87 7.62 -19.11
N TYR A 274 4.40 7.34 -17.91
CA TYR A 274 3.91 6.02 -17.55
C TYR A 274 2.58 5.75 -18.26
N GLN A 275 2.43 4.58 -18.85
CA GLN A 275 1.24 4.17 -19.59
C GLN A 275 0.66 2.87 -19.04
N CYS A 276 -0.65 2.86 -18.82
CA CYS A 276 -1.42 1.70 -18.41
C CYS A 276 -2.92 1.96 -18.64
N ASP A 277 -3.71 0.87 -18.67
CA ASP A 277 -5.16 0.92 -18.77
C ASP A 277 -5.80 -0.14 -17.86
N GLY A 278 -6.93 0.20 -17.26
CA GLY A 278 -7.68 -0.61 -16.30
C GLY A 278 -6.83 -1.11 -15.12
N ALA A 279 -7.01 -2.38 -14.76
CA ALA A 279 -6.34 -3.00 -13.63
C ALA A 279 -4.81 -3.10 -13.78
N ASP A 280 -4.27 -2.95 -15.01
CA ASP A 280 -2.83 -2.97 -15.22
C ASP A 280 -2.14 -1.75 -14.60
N CYS A 281 -2.89 -0.67 -14.33
CA CYS A 281 -2.41 0.48 -13.58
C CYS A 281 -2.13 0.20 -12.10
N LEU A 282 -2.58 -0.94 -11.56
CA LEU A 282 -2.27 -1.40 -10.21
C LEU A 282 -1.05 -2.32 -10.16
N LYS A 283 -0.36 -2.58 -11.28
CA LYS A 283 0.85 -3.40 -11.26
C LYS A 283 2.05 -2.57 -10.82
N SER A 284 2.97 -3.18 -10.08
CA SER A 284 4.23 -2.56 -9.66
C SER A 284 5.21 -2.28 -10.81
N SER A 285 4.92 -2.75 -12.02
CA SER A 285 5.69 -2.49 -13.25
C SER A 285 4.77 -1.80 -14.27
N VAL A 286 4.84 -0.48 -14.33
CA VAL A 286 4.11 0.32 -15.31
C VAL A 286 5.02 0.59 -16.52
N HIS A 287 4.48 0.44 -17.73
CA HIS A 287 5.24 0.62 -18.96
C HIS A 287 5.57 2.10 -19.15
N LEU A 288 6.81 2.43 -19.53
CA LEU A 288 7.21 3.79 -19.86
C LEU A 288 7.16 3.98 -21.38
N VAL A 289 6.45 5.00 -21.85
CA VAL A 289 6.38 5.35 -23.27
C VAL A 289 7.00 6.71 -23.53
N SER A 290 7.70 6.86 -24.66
CA SER A 290 8.06 8.17 -25.18
C SER A 290 6.88 8.73 -25.98
N CYS A 291 6.43 9.92 -25.60
CA CYS A 291 5.31 10.60 -26.27
C CYS A 291 5.70 11.07 -27.68
N GLN A 292 4.72 11.22 -28.58
CA GLN A 292 5.02 11.66 -29.95
C GLN A 292 5.26 13.18 -30.04
N LEU A 293 4.55 13.97 -29.23
CA LEU A 293 4.73 15.42 -29.20
C LEU A 293 5.90 15.80 -28.28
N THR A 294 6.69 16.79 -28.70
CA THR A 294 7.85 17.29 -27.94
C THR A 294 7.46 18.13 -26.73
N ASP A 295 6.27 18.73 -26.75
CA ASP A 295 5.71 19.61 -25.73
C ASP A 295 4.52 19.00 -24.97
N GLU A 296 4.39 17.68 -25.07
CA GLU A 296 3.35 16.85 -24.45
C GLU A 296 3.27 17.04 -22.93
N ASP A 297 2.13 16.71 -22.32
CA ASP A 297 2.02 16.57 -20.87
C ASP A 297 1.59 15.12 -20.53
N CYS A 298 1.89 14.64 -19.33
CA CYS A 298 1.45 13.32 -18.88
C CYS A 298 0.13 13.44 -18.12
N TYR A 299 -0.74 12.42 -18.19
CA TYR A 299 -1.98 12.37 -17.41
C TYR A 299 -2.08 11.11 -16.55
N SER A 300 -2.88 11.19 -15.49
CA SER A 300 -3.39 10.06 -14.71
C SER A 300 -4.89 10.23 -14.45
N MET A 301 -5.69 9.24 -14.81
CA MET A 301 -7.10 9.14 -14.46
C MET A 301 -7.29 8.11 -13.35
N PHE A 302 -8.30 8.33 -12.51
CA PHE A 302 -8.59 7.50 -11.36
C PHE A 302 -10.06 7.04 -11.37
N SER A 303 -10.31 5.87 -10.81
CA SER A 303 -11.64 5.38 -10.46
C SER A 303 -11.65 5.19 -8.94
N GLY A 304 -12.35 6.07 -8.23
CA GLY A 304 -12.09 6.27 -6.80
C GLY A 304 -10.62 6.64 -6.59
N PHE A 305 -9.94 6.00 -5.65
CA PHE A 305 -8.50 6.20 -5.39
C PHE A 305 -7.56 5.35 -6.27
N ASN A 306 -8.10 4.40 -7.03
CA ASN A 306 -7.31 3.52 -7.88
C ASN A 306 -6.99 4.19 -9.23
N PRO A 307 -5.73 4.18 -9.68
CA PRO A 307 -5.42 4.63 -11.04
C PRO A 307 -6.10 3.72 -12.07
N SER A 308 -6.82 4.32 -13.01
CA SER A 308 -7.55 3.61 -14.06
C SER A 308 -6.86 3.73 -15.41
N ARG A 309 -6.26 4.88 -15.74
CA ARG A 309 -5.51 5.10 -16.99
C ARG A 309 -4.37 6.07 -16.76
N ARG A 310 -3.23 5.84 -17.42
CA ARG A 310 -2.09 6.78 -17.45
C ARG A 310 -1.56 6.84 -18.88
N GLY A 311 -1.01 7.99 -19.30
CA GLY A 311 -0.39 8.13 -20.61
C GLY A 311 -0.01 9.56 -20.96
N CYS A 312 0.22 9.80 -22.25
CA CYS A 312 0.49 11.12 -22.84
C CYS A 312 -0.83 11.84 -23.17
N THR A 313 -0.95 13.16 -22.97
CA THR A 313 -2.22 13.88 -23.18
C THR A 313 -2.76 13.87 -24.61
N GLN A 314 -1.92 13.66 -25.63
CA GLN A 314 -2.31 13.41 -27.02
C GLN A 314 -3.20 12.17 -27.21
N GLU A 315 -3.17 11.23 -26.26
CA GLU A 315 -4.01 10.02 -26.29
C GLU A 315 -5.44 10.29 -25.80
N LEU A 316 -5.68 11.46 -25.21
CA LEU A 316 -7.00 11.89 -24.79
C LEU A 316 -7.70 12.58 -25.95
N THR A 317 -8.95 12.19 -26.18
CA THR A 317 -9.86 12.99 -27.01
C THR A 317 -10.06 14.37 -26.38
N ARG A 318 -10.47 15.37 -27.16
CA ARG A 318 -10.75 16.69 -26.61
C ARG A 318 -11.88 16.68 -25.56
N ALA A 319 -12.84 15.77 -25.70
CA ALA A 319 -13.87 15.52 -24.69
C ALA A 319 -13.26 15.04 -23.36
N GLU A 320 -12.38 14.03 -23.40
CA GLU A 320 -11.68 13.54 -22.21
C GLU A 320 -10.76 14.60 -21.61
N LYS A 321 -10.02 15.35 -22.43
CA LYS A 321 -9.13 16.41 -21.96
C LYS A 321 -9.88 17.56 -21.29
N ALA A 322 -11.08 17.91 -21.78
CA ALA A 322 -11.95 18.90 -21.14
C ALA A 322 -12.63 18.38 -19.86
N ALA A 323 -12.91 17.07 -19.81
CA ALA A 323 -13.45 16.41 -18.62
C ALA A 323 -12.38 16.09 -17.55
N CYS A 324 -11.10 16.09 -17.93
CA CYS A 324 -9.98 15.82 -17.04
C CYS A 324 -9.81 16.95 -16.00
N ASN A 325 -10.42 16.76 -14.84
CA ASN A 325 -10.39 17.70 -13.73
C ASN A 325 -9.96 16.96 -12.45
N GLU A 326 -9.25 17.66 -11.57
CA GLU A 326 -8.88 17.10 -10.27
C GLU A 326 -10.13 16.88 -9.38
N PRO A 327 -10.14 15.85 -8.52
CA PRO A 327 -9.05 14.90 -8.27
C PRO A 327 -9.05 13.67 -9.20
N ASP A 328 -10.12 13.44 -9.96
CA ASP A 328 -10.33 12.21 -10.75
C ASP A 328 -9.42 12.11 -11.98
N CYS A 329 -8.84 13.23 -12.42
CA CYS A 329 -7.81 13.27 -13.45
C CYS A 329 -6.79 14.36 -13.15
N THR A 330 -5.50 14.02 -13.23
CA THR A 330 -4.38 14.95 -13.03
C THR A 330 -3.51 15.01 -14.28
N VAL A 331 -3.02 16.21 -14.62
CA VAL A 331 -2.08 16.46 -15.71
C VAL A 331 -0.82 17.10 -15.15
N CYS A 332 0.35 16.65 -15.60
CA CYS A 332 1.64 17.17 -15.17
C CYS A 332 2.62 17.27 -16.33
N SER A 333 3.53 18.25 -16.25
CA SER A 333 4.39 18.62 -17.38
C SER A 333 5.81 18.03 -17.32
N GLU A 334 6.24 17.46 -16.21
CA GLU A 334 7.57 16.85 -16.11
C GLU A 334 7.61 15.45 -16.72
N SER A 335 8.78 14.98 -17.15
CA SER A 335 8.91 13.58 -17.59
C SER A 335 8.68 12.64 -16.41
N GLU A 336 7.96 11.53 -16.65
CA GLU A 336 7.71 10.48 -15.65
C GLU A 336 6.92 10.96 -14.42
N CYS A 337 6.22 12.10 -14.53
CA CYS A 337 5.53 12.73 -13.40
C CYS A 337 4.22 12.05 -13.03
N ASN A 338 3.63 11.29 -13.96
CA ASN A 338 2.30 10.72 -13.82
C ASN A 338 2.31 9.36 -13.10
N LEU A 339 3.22 9.14 -12.15
CA LEU A 339 3.20 8.00 -11.22
C LEU A 339 2.91 8.45 -9.79
N GLN A 340 1.95 9.35 -9.65
CA GLN A 340 1.44 9.80 -8.35
C GLN A 340 0.07 9.17 -8.07
N SER A 341 -0.30 9.14 -6.80
CA SER A 341 -1.68 8.87 -6.39
C SER A 341 -2.56 10.09 -6.66
N ARG A 342 -3.86 9.93 -6.39
CA ARG A 342 -4.81 11.03 -6.35
C ARG A 342 -4.38 12.10 -5.34
N THR A 343 -4.63 13.38 -5.64
CA THR A 343 -4.16 14.51 -4.81
C THR A 343 -4.76 14.50 -3.41
N ASP A 344 -5.97 13.97 -3.27
CA ASP A 344 -6.71 13.80 -2.01
C ASP A 344 -6.48 12.44 -1.33
N HIS A 345 -5.64 11.56 -1.88
CA HIS A 345 -5.23 10.31 -1.22
C HIS A 345 -4.23 10.64 -0.11
N ARG A 346 -4.71 11.09 1.05
CA ARG A 346 -3.87 11.66 2.12
C ARG A 346 -4.13 11.01 3.48
N CYS A 347 -3.08 10.41 4.05
CA CYS A 347 -3.13 9.71 5.32
C CYS A 347 -2.17 10.32 6.35
N GLY A 348 -2.48 10.11 7.62
CA GLY A 348 -1.58 10.44 8.72
C GLY A 348 -0.42 9.45 8.80
N TYR A 349 0.79 9.98 8.98
CA TYR A 349 2.02 9.19 9.03
C TYR A 349 2.76 9.42 10.35
N CYS A 350 2.99 8.34 11.10
CA CYS A 350 3.88 8.36 12.26
C CYS A 350 4.29 6.94 12.66
N SER A 351 5.32 6.85 13.51
CA SER A 351 5.71 5.61 14.18
C SER A 351 6.15 5.91 15.61
N THR A 352 5.76 5.07 16.57
CA THR A 352 6.20 5.19 17.98
C THR A 352 7.69 4.98 18.18
N VAL A 353 8.40 4.49 17.17
CA VAL A 353 9.87 4.46 17.15
C VAL A 353 10.45 5.87 17.11
N LYS A 354 9.81 6.79 16.38
CA LYS A 354 10.25 8.18 16.22
C LYS A 354 9.54 9.14 17.17
N ASP A 355 8.26 8.90 17.43
CA ASP A 355 7.43 9.76 18.28
C ASP A 355 6.45 8.93 19.11
N SER A 356 6.66 8.87 20.42
CA SER A 356 5.80 8.14 21.36
C SER A 356 4.34 8.63 21.33
N ASN A 357 4.09 9.87 20.91
CA ASN A 357 2.72 10.40 20.78
C ASN A 357 1.95 9.78 19.62
N CYS A 358 2.60 9.02 18.73
CA CYS A 358 1.94 8.31 17.64
C CYS A 358 0.85 7.32 18.10
N ILE A 359 0.90 6.85 19.36
CA ILE A 359 -0.16 6.05 19.99
C ILE A 359 -1.49 6.82 20.00
N ALA A 360 -1.45 8.06 20.47
CA ALA A 360 -2.59 8.94 20.62
C ALA A 360 -2.16 10.37 20.23
N PRO A 361 -2.08 10.66 18.92
CA PRO A 361 -1.63 11.97 18.45
C PRO A 361 -2.57 13.05 18.99
N ALA A 362 -2.01 14.18 19.43
CA ALA A 362 -2.84 15.35 19.72
C ALA A 362 -3.52 15.83 18.42
N SER A 363 -4.68 16.48 18.54
CA SER A 363 -5.39 17.04 17.39
C SER A 363 -4.46 17.93 16.56
N GLY A 364 -4.29 17.61 15.28
CA GLY A 364 -3.42 18.34 14.35
C GLY A 364 -1.91 18.06 14.49
N ALA A 365 -1.48 17.15 15.36
CA ALA A 365 -0.07 16.78 15.53
C ALA A 365 0.39 15.68 14.56
N LEU A 366 -0.55 14.99 13.90
CA LEU A 366 -0.24 13.92 12.95
C LEU A 366 0.18 14.54 11.61
N THR A 367 1.37 14.15 11.11
CA THR A 367 1.84 14.62 9.80
C THR A 367 1.02 13.96 8.69
N VAL A 368 0.37 14.75 7.85
CA VAL A 368 -0.47 14.25 6.75
C VAL A 368 0.28 14.34 5.45
N VAL A 369 0.43 13.22 4.74
CA VAL A 369 1.18 13.11 3.48
C VAL A 369 0.29 12.57 2.37
N GLN A 370 0.57 12.96 1.13
CA GLN A 370 0.00 12.30 -0.05
C GLN A 370 0.58 10.90 -0.17
N CYS A 371 -0.28 9.92 -0.37
CA CYS A 371 0.08 8.53 -0.44
C CYS A 371 0.81 8.19 -1.74
N PRO A 372 1.65 7.14 -1.76
CA PRO A 372 2.20 6.64 -3.01
C PRO A 372 1.10 6.15 -3.96
N ALA A 373 1.39 6.11 -5.26
CA ALA A 373 0.49 5.52 -6.24
C ALA A 373 0.15 4.07 -5.85
N PRO A 374 -1.14 3.69 -5.77
CA PRO A 374 -1.53 2.33 -5.43
C PRO A 374 -1.03 1.30 -6.46
N SER A 375 -0.49 0.21 -5.94
CA SER A 375 -0.09 -1.03 -6.64
C SER A 375 -0.93 -2.23 -6.17
N THR A 376 -2.02 -1.94 -5.47
CA THR A 376 -3.06 -2.86 -5.04
C THR A 376 -4.37 -2.08 -5.05
N ASP A 377 -5.49 -2.78 -5.09
CA ASP A 377 -6.79 -2.15 -4.95
C ASP A 377 -6.92 -1.49 -3.57
N VAL A 378 -7.28 -0.20 -3.56
CA VAL A 378 -7.50 0.62 -2.36
C VAL A 378 -8.92 1.20 -2.32
N SER A 379 -9.90 0.54 -2.93
CA SER A 379 -11.30 1.04 -2.94
C SER A 379 -11.89 1.05 -1.53
N ASP A 380 -11.63 0.00 -0.74
CA ASP A 380 -12.26 -0.18 0.56
C ASP A 380 -11.60 0.65 1.68
N ALA A 381 -10.29 0.82 1.61
CA ALA A 381 -9.53 1.58 2.58
C ALA A 381 -8.25 2.15 1.98
N GLN A 382 -7.87 3.34 2.45
CA GLN A 382 -6.72 4.09 1.96
C GLN A 382 -5.66 4.30 3.05
N CYS A 383 -6.06 4.28 4.32
CA CYS A 383 -5.14 4.49 5.44
C CYS A 383 -5.18 3.32 6.42
N TYR A 384 -4.07 3.09 7.11
CA TYR A 384 -3.97 2.09 8.17
C TYR A 384 -3.40 2.68 9.47
N THR A 385 -3.74 2.04 10.59
CA THR A 385 -3.00 2.07 11.85
C THR A 385 -2.71 0.62 12.25
N LYS A 386 -1.45 0.26 12.49
CA LYS A 386 -1.06 -1.11 12.84
C LYS A 386 -0.11 -1.19 14.01
N ILE A 387 -0.09 -2.35 14.66
CA ILE A 387 0.83 -2.69 15.74
C ILE A 387 1.88 -3.66 15.21
N VAL A 388 3.12 -3.18 15.06
CA VAL A 388 4.27 -3.96 14.60
C VAL A 388 5.08 -4.45 15.81
N GLY A 389 5.48 -5.73 15.80
CA GLY A 389 6.31 -6.31 16.87
C GLY A 389 5.68 -6.15 18.26
N GLU A 390 4.36 -6.26 18.32
CA GLU A 390 3.50 -6.11 19.51
C GLU A 390 3.49 -4.74 20.20
N SER A 391 4.40 -3.82 19.89
CA SER A 391 4.61 -2.62 20.71
C SER A 391 4.82 -1.31 19.92
N VAL A 392 5.01 -1.41 18.60
CA VAL A 392 5.20 -0.23 17.75
C VAL A 392 3.89 0.11 17.08
N THR A 393 3.36 1.31 17.30
CA THR A 393 2.20 1.81 16.54
C THR A 393 2.70 2.56 15.32
N GLU A 394 2.23 2.14 14.15
CA GLU A 394 2.51 2.77 12.86
C GLU A 394 1.21 3.23 12.20
N ARG A 395 1.24 4.43 11.63
CA ARG A 395 0.14 5.00 10.85
C ARG A 395 0.68 5.32 9.45
N GLY A 396 -0.07 4.99 8.41
CA GLY A 396 0.37 5.21 7.04
C GLY A 396 -0.70 4.95 5.99
N CYS A 397 -0.26 4.96 4.73
CA CYS A 397 -1.08 4.74 3.54
C CYS A 397 -1.12 3.26 3.14
N ILE A 398 -2.23 2.81 2.59
CA ILE A 398 -2.35 1.55 1.88
C ILE A 398 -2.06 1.86 0.41
N SER A 399 -0.94 1.35 -0.10
CA SER A 399 -0.48 1.54 -1.48
C SER A 399 0.06 0.26 -2.11
N ALA A 400 0.33 -0.77 -1.31
CA ALA A 400 0.72 -2.10 -1.75
C ALA A 400 0.14 -3.16 -0.80
N ALA A 401 -0.02 -4.39 -1.27
CA ALA A 401 -0.46 -5.50 -0.43
C ALA A 401 0.48 -5.74 0.78
N SER A 402 1.74 -5.30 0.68
CA SER A 402 2.71 -5.36 1.78
C SER A 402 2.38 -4.42 2.95
N ASP A 403 1.61 -3.35 2.74
CA ASP A 403 1.32 -2.36 3.78
C ASP A 403 0.44 -2.94 4.88
N LEU A 404 -0.43 -3.88 4.50
CA LEU A 404 -1.31 -4.65 5.38
C LEU A 404 -0.69 -5.99 5.81
N LEU A 405 0.56 -6.28 5.42
CA LEU A 405 1.22 -7.51 5.83
C LEU A 405 1.46 -7.52 7.34
N GLY A 406 1.05 -8.61 7.99
CA GLY A 406 1.06 -8.73 9.43
C GLY A 406 -0.22 -8.25 10.11
N CYS A 407 -1.19 -7.67 9.38
CA CYS A 407 -2.52 -7.46 9.90
C CYS A 407 -3.24 -8.81 10.07
N ALA A 408 -3.69 -9.09 11.28
CA ALA A 408 -4.47 -10.25 11.60
C ALA A 408 -5.84 -10.15 10.91
N ALA A 409 -6.33 -11.28 10.41
CA ALA A 409 -7.58 -11.33 9.65
C ALA A 409 -8.81 -10.89 10.46
N ASP A 410 -8.71 -10.90 11.79
CA ASP A 410 -9.73 -10.43 12.73
C ASP A 410 -9.62 -8.92 13.05
N GLY A 411 -8.67 -8.21 12.44
CA GLY A 411 -8.42 -6.79 12.70
C GLY A 411 -7.80 -6.50 14.07
N HIS A 412 -7.30 -7.52 14.79
CA HIS A 412 -6.85 -7.33 16.16
C HIS A 412 -5.66 -6.37 16.30
N ASN A 413 -4.71 -6.44 15.36
CA ASN A 413 -3.49 -5.63 15.39
C ASN A 413 -3.41 -4.57 14.28
N CYS A 414 -4.49 -4.36 13.53
CA CYS A 414 -4.61 -3.27 12.55
C CYS A 414 -6.04 -2.72 12.47
N ALA A 415 -6.16 -1.42 12.28
CA ALA A 415 -7.37 -0.76 11.79
C ALA A 415 -7.08 -0.10 10.45
N THR A 416 -8.05 -0.13 9.56
CA THR A 416 -8.04 0.59 8.29
C THR A 416 -9.23 1.55 8.24
N CYS A 417 -9.12 2.62 7.47
CA CYS A 417 -10.21 3.59 7.31
C CYS A 417 -10.28 4.11 5.88
N ASN A 418 -11.44 4.66 5.55
CA ASN A 418 -11.79 5.08 4.20
C ASN A 418 -11.91 6.61 4.16
N ILE A 419 -11.07 7.26 3.36
CA ILE A 419 -11.00 8.72 3.24
C ILE A 419 -12.32 9.31 2.73
N GLU A 420 -13.07 8.61 1.87
CA GLU A 420 -14.35 9.12 1.36
C GLU A 420 -15.40 9.28 2.46
N ASN A 421 -15.38 8.40 3.47
CA ASN A 421 -16.33 8.42 4.58
C ASN A 421 -15.80 9.18 5.81
N ASP A 422 -14.50 9.04 6.09
CA ASP A 422 -13.88 9.43 7.35
C ASP A 422 -12.98 10.67 7.22
N GLY A 423 -12.72 11.14 6.00
CA GLY A 423 -11.89 12.31 5.69
C GLY A 423 -10.38 12.05 5.66
N GLU A 424 -9.62 13.09 5.32
CA GLU A 424 -8.15 13.04 5.33
C GLU A 424 -7.61 12.66 6.71
N ALA A 425 -6.57 11.83 6.75
CA ALA A 425 -5.97 11.34 7.99
C ALA A 425 -6.96 10.67 8.96
N CYS A 426 -7.97 9.97 8.41
CA CYS A 426 -8.92 9.14 9.16
C CYS A 426 -8.27 8.14 10.12
N ASN A 427 -7.01 7.79 9.88
CA ASN A 427 -6.22 6.92 10.72
C ASN A 427 -5.60 7.67 11.91
N GLY A 428 -6.28 8.66 12.49
CA GLY A 428 -5.80 9.47 13.60
C GLY A 428 -6.19 8.97 14.99
N ASP A 429 -7.29 8.22 15.10
CA ASP A 429 -7.87 7.81 16.38
C ASP A 429 -7.04 6.77 17.12
N LEU A 430 -7.27 6.64 18.44
CA LEU A 430 -6.57 5.67 19.29
C LEU A 430 -6.84 4.24 18.80
N PHE A 431 -5.76 3.47 18.62
CA PHE A 431 -5.84 2.06 18.25
C PHE A 431 -5.00 1.15 19.18
N PRO A 432 -5.54 -0.02 19.58
CA PRO A 432 -6.97 -0.31 19.66
C PRO A 432 -7.67 0.66 20.64
N THR A 433 -9.00 0.79 20.56
CA THR A 433 -9.75 1.77 21.37
C THR A 433 -9.69 1.49 22.88
N ASP A 434 -9.42 0.24 23.27
CA ASP A 434 -9.31 -0.25 24.65
C ASP A 434 -7.85 -0.49 25.10
N ARG A 435 -6.88 0.16 24.45
CA ARG A 435 -5.44 0.02 24.73
C ARG A 435 -5.10 0.16 26.22
N ARG A 436 -4.34 -0.82 26.77
CA ARG A 436 -3.96 -0.89 28.19
C ARG A 436 -3.32 0.40 28.71
N ARG A 437 -3.77 0.84 29.89
CA ARG A 437 -3.19 1.95 30.63
C ARG A 437 -2.55 1.50 31.94
N CYS A 438 -1.34 1.95 32.22
CA CYS A 438 -0.65 1.65 33.48
C CYS A 438 -0.17 2.93 34.15
N THR A 439 0.17 2.83 35.44
CA THR A 439 0.98 3.86 36.08
C THR A 439 2.44 3.66 35.66
N ILE A 440 3.03 4.65 34.99
CA ILE A 440 4.43 4.64 34.55
C ILE A 440 5.18 5.72 35.32
N GLY A 441 6.17 5.30 36.13
CA GLY A 441 6.76 6.19 37.14
C GLY A 441 5.69 6.69 38.10
N THR A 442 5.38 7.99 38.03
CA THR A 442 4.31 8.67 38.78
C THR A 442 3.09 9.03 37.94
N THR A 443 3.13 8.82 36.61
CA THR A 443 2.06 9.20 35.69
C THR A 443 1.02 8.09 35.59
N ALA A 444 -0.22 8.37 36.00
CA ALA A 444 -1.36 7.49 35.81
C ALA A 444 -1.91 7.60 34.38
N ASN A 445 -2.66 6.57 33.94
CA ASN A 445 -3.32 6.52 32.64
C ASN A 445 -2.39 6.61 31.41
N ALA A 446 -1.11 6.26 31.57
CA ALA A 446 -0.18 6.22 30.44
C ALA A 446 -0.43 4.95 29.61
N TYR A 447 -0.57 5.10 28.28
CA TYR A 447 -0.76 3.97 27.38
C TYR A 447 0.50 3.10 27.30
N CYS A 448 0.31 1.80 27.37
CA CYS A 448 1.40 0.86 27.14
C CYS A 448 1.75 0.75 25.65
N PRO A 449 3.05 0.62 25.30
CA PRO A 449 3.47 0.34 23.93
C PRO A 449 2.80 -0.91 23.38
N ASN A 450 2.79 -2.02 24.13
CA ASN A 450 1.95 -3.16 23.79
C ASN A 450 0.50 -2.92 24.26
N PRO A 451 -0.52 -2.99 23.37
CA PRO A 451 -1.91 -2.75 23.75
C PRO A 451 -2.48 -3.72 24.77
N TRP A 452 -1.95 -4.94 24.85
CA TRP A 452 -2.45 -6.04 25.67
C TRP A 452 -1.53 -6.35 26.85
N ASP A 453 -0.65 -5.41 27.20
CA ASP A 453 0.42 -5.63 28.17
C ASP A 453 -0.07 -5.82 29.62
N ASP A 454 0.83 -6.25 30.51
CA ASP A 454 0.64 -6.22 31.96
C ASP A 454 1.29 -4.97 32.56
N CYS A 455 0.68 -4.42 33.61
CA CYS A 455 1.33 -3.43 34.45
C CYS A 455 2.29 -4.10 35.44
N VAL A 456 3.44 -3.47 35.70
CA VAL A 456 4.52 -4.00 36.53
C VAL A 456 4.83 -3.07 37.69
N GLN A 457 5.12 -3.67 38.85
CA GLN A 457 5.85 -3.03 39.94
C GLN A 457 7.05 -3.90 40.35
N LEU A 458 8.26 -3.35 40.37
CA LEU A 458 9.47 -4.07 40.79
C LEU A 458 10.26 -3.28 41.84
N LEU A 459 10.97 -4.00 42.72
CA LEU A 459 11.84 -3.44 43.76
C LEU A 459 13.26 -3.98 43.59
N GLN A 460 14.15 -3.16 43.04
CA GLN A 460 15.55 -3.49 42.81
C GLN A 460 16.45 -2.49 43.56
N SER A 461 17.37 -2.99 44.38
CA SER A 461 18.32 -2.17 45.15
C SER A 461 17.68 -1.06 46.02
N GLY A 462 16.44 -1.27 46.47
CA GLY A 462 15.68 -0.30 47.27
C GLY A 462 14.86 0.72 46.45
N THR A 463 15.01 0.73 45.12
CA THR A 463 14.24 1.59 44.21
C THR A 463 13.03 0.85 43.66
N ARG A 464 11.85 1.48 43.76
CA ARG A 464 10.61 0.98 43.14
C ARG A 464 10.46 1.54 41.73
N LYS A 465 10.12 0.69 40.77
CA LYS A 465 9.76 1.11 39.41
C LYS A 465 8.35 0.61 39.06
N ARG A 466 7.56 1.48 38.44
CA ARG A 466 6.24 1.18 37.85
C ARG A 466 6.30 1.41 36.36
N THR A 467 5.89 0.43 35.57
CA THR A 467 5.99 0.45 34.11
C THR A 467 5.06 -0.59 33.50
N CYS A 468 4.95 -0.65 32.18
CA CYS A 468 4.37 -1.80 31.46
C CYS A 468 5.43 -2.90 31.28
N ARG A 469 5.01 -4.16 31.17
CA ARG A 469 5.89 -5.34 31.09
C ARG A 469 6.72 -5.36 29.82
N SER A 470 6.18 -4.93 28.68
CA SER A 470 6.92 -4.77 27.42
C SER A 470 8.02 -3.71 27.53
N SER A 471 7.90 -2.77 28.47
CA SER A 471 8.86 -1.68 28.69
C SER A 471 9.97 -2.02 29.69
N LEU A 472 10.04 -3.27 30.17
CA LEU A 472 11.16 -3.74 30.99
C LEU A 472 12.42 -3.93 30.13
N SER A 473 13.55 -3.41 30.60
CA SER A 473 14.86 -3.72 30.02
C SER A 473 15.20 -5.21 30.15
N GLU A 474 16.15 -5.72 29.36
CA GLU A 474 16.60 -7.11 29.47
C GLU A 474 17.15 -7.44 30.85
N LEU A 475 17.86 -6.49 31.47
CA LEU A 475 18.35 -6.62 32.84
C LEU A 475 17.21 -6.70 33.85
N GLU A 476 16.17 -5.89 33.70
CA GLU A 476 14.99 -5.94 34.57
C GLU A 476 14.17 -7.20 34.35
N ARG A 477 14.03 -7.67 33.11
CA ARG A 477 13.40 -8.96 32.80
C ARG A 477 14.17 -10.11 33.43
N SER A 478 15.49 -10.13 33.29
CA SER A 478 16.37 -11.12 33.94
C SER A 478 16.30 -11.01 35.46
N PHE A 479 16.27 -9.79 36.00
CA PHE A 479 16.10 -9.57 37.43
C PHE A 479 14.77 -10.15 37.92
N CYS A 480 13.65 -9.84 37.26
CA CYS A 480 12.34 -10.37 37.64
C CYS A 480 12.23 -11.90 37.44
N ALA A 481 12.90 -12.46 36.44
CA ALA A 481 12.97 -13.90 36.24
C ALA A 481 13.74 -14.61 37.38
N ASN A 482 14.83 -14.00 37.85
CA ASN A 482 15.66 -14.54 38.94
C ASN A 482 15.15 -14.17 40.35
N ASN A 483 14.34 -13.11 40.45
CA ASN A 483 13.85 -12.54 41.70
C ASN A 483 12.33 -12.32 41.59
N THR A 484 11.60 -13.42 41.40
CA THR A 484 10.13 -13.45 41.37
C THR A 484 9.49 -12.79 42.59
N ASN A 485 10.13 -12.89 43.75
CA ASN A 485 9.74 -12.21 44.98
C ASN A 485 10.06 -10.69 45.02
N ARG A 486 10.50 -10.10 43.90
CA ARG A 486 10.83 -8.67 43.77
C ARG A 486 10.07 -7.97 42.65
N CYS A 487 9.19 -8.68 41.94
CA CYS A 487 8.38 -8.14 40.84
C CYS A 487 6.92 -8.61 40.95
N GLN A 488 5.98 -7.71 40.67
CA GLN A 488 4.55 -8.00 40.57
C GLN A 488 4.03 -7.55 39.20
N PHE A 489 3.22 -8.41 38.59
CA PHE A 489 2.53 -8.19 37.31
C PHE A 489 1.02 -8.22 37.55
N CYS A 490 0.26 -7.38 36.83
CA CYS A 490 -1.20 -7.37 36.90
C CYS A 490 -1.82 -6.83 35.60
N SER A 491 -3.05 -7.25 35.30
CA SER A 491 -3.63 -7.11 33.96
C SER A 491 -4.87 -6.20 33.87
N SER A 492 -4.99 -5.21 34.76
CA SER A 492 -6.06 -4.19 34.70
C SER A 492 -5.49 -2.77 34.70
N ASP A 493 -6.29 -1.81 34.24
CA ASP A 493 -5.83 -0.42 34.13
C ASP A 493 -5.32 0.13 35.47
N ASN A 494 -4.10 0.66 35.47
CA ASN A 494 -3.41 1.21 36.64
C ASN A 494 -3.33 0.27 37.87
N CYS A 495 -3.42 -1.05 37.69
CA CYS A 495 -3.39 -2.01 38.80
C CYS A 495 -2.07 -2.01 39.59
N ASN A 496 -0.98 -1.48 39.01
CA ASN A 496 0.32 -1.35 39.64
C ASN A 496 0.48 -0.06 40.50
N ALA A 497 -0.60 0.71 40.68
CA ALA A 497 -0.60 1.95 41.45
C ALA A 497 -0.41 1.73 42.97
N ALA A 498 -0.93 0.62 43.51
CA ALA A 498 -0.76 0.28 44.93
C ALA A 498 0.64 -0.30 45.22
N GLU A 499 1.22 -0.01 46.38
CA GLU A 499 2.54 -0.54 46.76
C GLU A 499 2.50 -2.01 47.23
N VAL A 500 3.49 -2.77 46.77
CA VAL A 500 3.66 -4.20 47.06
C VAL A 500 4.76 -4.42 48.10
N ASN A 501 4.55 -5.32 49.08
CA ASN A 501 5.58 -5.71 50.04
C ASN A 501 6.31 -6.99 49.58
N PHE A 502 7.63 -6.88 49.37
CA PHE A 502 8.49 -7.95 48.85
C PHE A 502 9.32 -8.68 49.94
N ASN A 503 8.91 -8.60 51.21
CA ASN A 503 9.64 -9.23 52.32
C ASN A 503 9.30 -10.73 52.51
N TYR A 504 9.65 -11.57 51.54
CA TYR A 504 9.52 -13.03 51.59
C TYR A 504 10.52 -13.71 50.66
N ILE A 505 10.81 -15.00 50.86
CA ILE A 505 11.49 -15.86 49.87
C ILE A 505 10.54 -16.93 49.36
N GLU A 506 10.77 -17.43 48.16
CA GLU A 506 10.05 -18.59 47.62
C GLU A 506 10.85 -19.87 47.90
N CYS A 507 10.22 -20.88 48.48
CA CYS A 507 10.83 -22.20 48.71
C CYS A 507 10.12 -23.27 47.90
N LEU A 508 10.89 -24.14 47.22
CA LEU A 508 10.31 -25.30 46.54
C LEU A 508 9.60 -26.16 47.59
N SER A 509 8.33 -26.46 47.36
CA SER A 509 7.48 -27.22 48.28
C SER A 509 7.07 -28.53 47.61
N CYS A 510 7.58 -29.67 48.10
CA CYS A 510 7.30 -30.99 47.56
C CYS A 510 7.60 -32.12 48.55
N ASP A 511 7.06 -33.30 48.31
CA ASP A 511 7.33 -34.54 49.06
C ASP A 511 7.54 -35.70 48.08
N SER A 512 8.66 -36.43 48.20
CA SER A 512 8.94 -37.56 47.31
C SER A 512 8.05 -38.78 47.54
N ALA A 513 7.25 -38.79 48.62
CA ALA A 513 6.20 -39.79 48.84
C ALA A 513 5.03 -39.61 47.86
N THR A 514 4.77 -38.39 47.41
CA THR A 514 3.67 -38.05 46.48
C THR A 514 4.18 -37.77 45.08
N ASP A 515 5.35 -37.14 44.96
CA ASP A 515 6.00 -36.84 43.68
C ASP A 515 7.49 -37.15 43.74
N ILE A 516 7.88 -38.29 43.16
CA ILE A 516 9.25 -38.80 43.14
C ILE A 516 10.27 -37.80 42.58
N ARG A 517 9.84 -36.82 41.76
CA ARG A 517 10.68 -35.74 41.23
C ARG A 517 11.25 -34.85 42.33
N CYS A 518 10.60 -34.78 43.50
CA CYS A 518 11.13 -34.04 44.65
C CYS A 518 12.53 -34.53 45.09
N ALA A 519 12.82 -35.81 44.84
CA ALA A 519 14.11 -36.44 45.07
C ALA A 519 14.95 -36.56 43.78
N THR A 520 14.33 -37.02 42.68
CA THR A 520 15.03 -37.43 41.45
C THR A 520 15.36 -36.26 40.51
N ASN A 521 14.49 -35.25 40.43
CA ASN A 521 14.62 -34.09 39.55
C ASN A 521 13.89 -32.85 40.14
N PRO A 522 14.36 -32.30 41.27
CA PRO A 522 13.69 -31.20 41.95
C PRO A 522 13.62 -29.90 41.13
N ILE A 523 14.51 -29.74 40.14
CA ILE A 523 14.56 -28.57 39.25
C ILE A 523 13.34 -28.54 38.31
N ALA A 524 12.71 -29.68 38.02
CA ALA A 524 11.53 -29.77 37.17
C ALA A 524 10.22 -29.33 37.86
N LEU A 525 10.24 -29.04 39.16
CA LEU A 525 9.06 -28.68 39.94
C LEU A 525 8.89 -27.16 40.06
N THR A 526 7.64 -26.70 39.99
CA THR A 526 7.29 -25.26 39.95
C THR A 526 6.40 -24.79 41.10
N THR A 527 6.16 -25.65 42.10
CA THR A 527 5.35 -25.31 43.26
C THR A 527 6.20 -24.64 44.34
N TYR A 528 5.94 -23.35 44.59
CA TYR A 528 6.66 -22.55 45.58
C TYR A 528 5.73 -22.01 46.66
N GLU A 529 6.25 -21.97 47.89
CA GLU A 529 5.58 -21.37 49.04
C GLU A 529 6.34 -20.11 49.49
N LYS A 530 5.62 -19.08 49.97
CA LYS A 530 6.22 -17.86 50.51
C LYS A 530 6.65 -18.10 51.96
N CYS A 531 7.96 -18.13 52.20
CA CYS A 531 8.55 -18.47 53.49
C CYS A 531 9.51 -17.39 53.98
N ALA A 532 9.92 -17.50 55.25
CA ALA A 532 11.07 -16.79 55.79
C ALA A 532 12.39 -17.59 55.64
N THR A 533 12.32 -18.92 55.59
CA THR A 533 13.48 -19.83 55.48
C THR A 533 13.05 -21.13 54.80
N CYS A 534 13.85 -21.64 53.86
CA CYS A 534 13.61 -22.91 53.18
C CYS A 534 14.32 -24.07 53.89
N ALA A 535 13.83 -25.29 53.70
CA ALA A 535 14.47 -26.52 54.15
C ALA A 535 14.31 -27.66 53.13
N THR A 536 15.27 -28.58 53.15
CA THR A 536 15.24 -29.90 52.49
C THR A 536 15.62 -30.95 53.52
N ALA A 537 14.77 -31.96 53.71
CA ALA A 537 14.99 -33.05 54.66
C ALA A 537 14.82 -34.42 53.99
N VAL A 538 15.63 -35.38 54.42
CA VAL A 538 15.48 -36.80 54.16
C VAL A 538 14.84 -37.43 55.39
N ILE A 539 13.65 -37.99 55.24
CA ILE A 539 12.85 -38.56 56.33
C ILE A 539 12.74 -40.06 56.10
N SER A 540 13.22 -40.86 57.05
CA SER A 540 13.11 -42.31 57.00
C SER A 540 11.89 -42.78 57.79
N SER A 541 11.05 -43.61 57.17
CA SER A 541 9.89 -44.24 57.79
C SER A 541 9.84 -45.72 57.39
N GLY A 542 10.20 -46.61 58.32
CA GLY A 542 10.40 -48.03 58.02
C GLY A 542 11.59 -48.26 57.08
N GLU A 543 11.41 -49.06 56.02
CA GLU A 543 12.43 -49.34 55.00
C GLU A 543 12.49 -48.28 53.88
N LYS A 544 11.61 -47.26 53.90
CA LYS A 544 11.53 -46.23 52.87
C LYS A 544 12.09 -44.90 53.35
N THR A 545 12.78 -44.22 52.45
CA THR A 545 13.39 -42.91 52.68
C THR A 545 12.84 -41.90 51.68
N THR A 546 12.20 -40.84 52.17
CA THR A 546 11.59 -39.79 51.33
C THR A 546 12.34 -38.46 51.49
N THR A 547 12.25 -37.62 50.46
CA THR A 547 12.84 -36.27 50.43
C THR A 547 11.70 -35.24 50.46
N ARG A 548 11.72 -34.34 51.44
CA ARG A 548 10.73 -33.29 51.61
C ARG A 548 11.37 -31.92 51.55
N ARG A 549 10.75 -31.00 50.81
CA ARG A 549 11.20 -29.62 50.60
C ARG A 549 10.06 -28.66 50.93
N GLY A 550 10.36 -27.50 51.52
CA GLY A 550 9.35 -26.48 51.82
C GLY A 550 9.83 -25.41 52.80
N CYS A 551 8.91 -24.68 53.43
CA CYS A 551 9.25 -23.78 54.52
C CYS A 551 9.80 -24.57 55.73
N LEU A 552 10.85 -24.07 56.37
CA LEU A 552 11.40 -24.68 57.60
C LEU A 552 10.34 -24.82 58.70
N ALA A 553 9.44 -23.83 58.82
CA ALA A 553 8.34 -23.82 59.80
C ALA A 553 7.26 -24.89 59.52
N SER A 554 7.21 -25.44 58.31
CA SER A 554 6.23 -26.44 57.88
C SER A 554 6.75 -27.88 58.01
N LEU A 555 8.00 -28.07 58.46
CA LEU A 555 8.58 -29.39 58.77
C LEU A 555 8.27 -29.81 60.22
N PRO A 556 8.16 -31.13 60.51
CA PRO A 556 8.05 -31.65 61.87
C PRO A 556 9.16 -31.08 62.79
N ALA A 557 8.83 -30.79 64.04
CA ALA A 557 9.73 -30.06 64.95
C ALA A 557 11.04 -30.80 65.23
N ASP A 558 10.99 -32.13 65.33
CA ASP A 558 12.15 -33.01 65.50
C ASP A 558 13.08 -32.97 64.28
N VAL A 559 12.55 -32.84 63.08
CA VAL A 559 13.31 -32.72 61.82
C VAL A 559 13.83 -31.29 61.63
N SER A 560 12.99 -30.27 61.83
CA SER A 560 13.36 -28.86 61.63
C SER A 560 14.48 -28.41 62.59
N ASN A 561 14.50 -28.94 63.82
CA ASN A 561 15.57 -28.71 64.80
C ASN A 561 16.93 -29.29 64.38
N GLN A 562 16.95 -30.29 63.48
CA GLN A 562 18.18 -30.91 62.97
C GLN A 562 18.72 -30.22 61.70
N CYS A 563 17.96 -29.31 61.10
CA CYS A 563 18.34 -28.65 59.85
C CYS A 563 19.42 -27.57 60.09
N THR A 564 20.63 -27.83 59.58
CA THR A 564 21.77 -26.91 59.65
C THR A 564 21.96 -26.13 58.36
N ILE A 565 22.75 -25.05 58.41
CA ILE A 565 23.13 -24.27 57.22
C ILE A 565 24.14 -25.07 56.37
N THR A 566 25.07 -25.77 57.02
CA THR A 566 26.00 -26.72 56.40
C THR A 566 25.25 -27.98 55.97
N ALA A 567 25.50 -28.48 54.76
CA ALA A 567 24.87 -29.68 54.24
C ALA A 567 25.27 -30.92 55.07
N GLY A 568 24.30 -31.50 55.77
CA GLY A 568 24.39 -32.85 56.34
C GLY A 568 23.68 -33.88 55.46
N SER A 569 23.67 -35.15 55.87
CA SER A 569 22.98 -36.23 55.14
C SER A 569 21.47 -36.33 55.45
N SER A 570 20.98 -35.62 56.47
CA SER A 570 19.58 -35.72 56.95
C SER A 570 18.73 -34.47 56.69
N CYS A 571 19.19 -33.26 57.02
CA CYS A 571 18.47 -32.02 56.70
C CYS A 571 19.39 -30.82 56.48
N GLN A 572 18.97 -29.91 55.59
CA GLN A 572 19.62 -28.63 55.34
C GLN A 572 18.59 -27.49 55.28
N ARG A 573 18.91 -26.34 55.88
CA ARG A 573 18.14 -25.09 55.76
C ARG A 573 18.91 -24.00 55.01
N CYS A 574 18.21 -23.11 54.35
CA CYS A 574 18.80 -22.00 53.58
C CYS A 574 17.86 -20.79 53.49
N THR A 575 18.42 -19.60 53.25
CA THR A 575 17.72 -18.31 53.36
C THR A 575 17.72 -17.47 52.08
N SER A 576 18.25 -18.00 50.97
CA SER A 576 18.16 -17.37 49.65
C SER A 576 16.91 -17.83 48.89
N ASN A 577 16.44 -17.03 47.94
CA ASN A 577 15.27 -17.36 47.12
C ASN A 577 15.51 -18.68 46.37
N ARG A 578 14.55 -19.61 46.44
CA ARG A 578 14.58 -20.93 45.79
C ARG A 578 15.86 -21.73 46.06
N CYS A 579 16.47 -21.56 47.24
CA CYS A 579 17.74 -22.18 47.58
C CYS A 579 17.70 -23.71 47.75
N ASN A 580 16.51 -24.27 47.94
CA ASN A 580 16.30 -25.68 48.21
C ASN A 580 15.97 -26.50 46.94
N VAL A 581 16.53 -26.14 45.78
CA VAL A 581 16.30 -26.83 44.48
C VAL A 581 17.43 -27.79 44.07
N GLY A 582 18.56 -27.80 44.78
CA GLY A 582 19.72 -28.63 44.46
C GLY A 582 19.61 -30.11 44.91
N ASN A 583 20.61 -30.91 44.51
CA ASN A 583 20.75 -32.31 44.92
C ASN A 583 20.89 -32.42 46.45
N PHE A 584 20.21 -33.41 47.04
CA PHE A 584 20.29 -33.67 48.47
C PHE A 584 19.97 -35.14 48.81
N PRO A 585 20.79 -35.82 49.62
CA PRO A 585 22.13 -35.41 50.06
C PRO A 585 23.11 -35.26 48.89
N SER A 586 24.24 -34.56 49.08
CA SER A 586 25.16 -34.23 47.99
C SER A 586 25.80 -35.43 47.29
N ASP A 587 25.86 -36.58 47.97
CA ASP A 587 26.42 -37.85 47.51
C ASP A 587 25.38 -38.80 46.88
N ARG A 588 24.13 -38.35 46.69
CA ARG A 588 23.10 -39.16 46.01
C ARG A 588 23.54 -39.51 44.58
N LEU A 589 23.60 -40.80 44.27
CA LEU A 589 24.04 -41.32 42.97
C LEU A 589 23.06 -40.94 41.85
N GLN A 590 23.60 -40.69 40.65
CA GLN A 590 22.86 -40.41 39.44
C GLN A 590 23.07 -41.56 38.43
N CYS A 591 21.99 -42.15 37.93
CA CYS A 591 22.04 -43.28 37.00
C CYS A 591 21.14 -43.00 35.79
N TYR A 592 21.43 -43.63 34.65
CA TYR A 592 20.45 -43.66 33.58
C TYR A 592 19.26 -44.50 34.03
N ARG A 593 18.06 -43.97 33.83
CA ARG A 593 16.80 -44.62 34.18
C ARG A 593 15.87 -44.60 32.98
N CYS A 594 15.13 -45.69 32.77
CA CYS A 594 14.06 -45.74 31.77
C CYS A 594 12.72 -46.05 32.42
N ALA A 595 11.69 -45.29 32.04
CA ALA A 595 10.33 -45.47 32.56
C ALA A 595 9.63 -46.70 31.95
N ASP A 596 9.91 -47.00 30.68
CA ASP A 596 9.28 -48.09 29.92
C ASP A 596 10.33 -48.88 29.11
N ALA A 597 10.27 -50.21 29.20
CA ALA A 597 11.04 -51.11 28.33
C ALA A 597 10.42 -51.15 26.92
N PRO A 598 11.22 -51.35 25.84
CA PRO A 598 12.67 -51.50 25.82
C PRO A 598 13.38 -50.13 25.92
N CYS A 599 14.49 -50.08 26.65
CA CYS A 599 15.21 -48.84 26.99
C CYS A 599 16.15 -48.37 25.85
N VAL A 600 15.64 -48.39 24.62
CA VAL A 600 16.41 -48.22 23.37
C VAL A 600 16.27 -46.83 22.74
N SER A 601 15.35 -45.99 23.24
CA SER A 601 15.18 -44.61 22.78
C SER A 601 15.65 -43.61 23.84
N HIS A 602 16.52 -42.67 23.44
CA HIS A 602 16.98 -41.56 24.30
C HIS A 602 15.83 -40.68 24.83
N GLN A 603 14.62 -40.76 24.25
CA GLN A 603 13.45 -40.01 24.75
C GLN A 603 12.99 -40.45 26.14
N ASN A 604 13.17 -41.73 26.47
CA ASN A 604 12.72 -42.34 27.74
C ASN A 604 13.87 -42.70 28.67
N VAL A 605 15.12 -42.47 28.27
CA VAL A 605 16.31 -42.67 29.11
C VAL A 605 16.76 -41.33 29.67
N ARG A 606 16.73 -41.18 30.99
CA ARG A 606 17.10 -39.93 31.68
C ARG A 606 18.16 -40.20 32.72
N LEU A 607 19.16 -39.32 32.78
CA LEU A 607 20.16 -39.33 33.85
C LEU A 607 19.56 -38.62 35.08
N GLU A 608 19.05 -39.39 36.03
CA GLU A 608 18.34 -38.88 37.20
C GLU A 608 18.99 -39.35 38.50
N TYR A 609 18.79 -38.59 39.57
CA TYR A 609 19.22 -39.05 40.90
C TYR A 609 18.39 -40.25 41.34
N CYS A 610 18.99 -41.18 42.06
CA CYS A 610 18.27 -42.35 42.57
C CYS A 610 17.11 -41.92 43.47
N PRO A 611 15.89 -42.46 43.26
CA PRO A 611 14.71 -42.07 44.03
C PRO A 611 14.85 -42.24 45.53
N GLU A 612 15.34 -43.42 45.94
CA GLU A 612 15.69 -43.71 47.31
C GLU A 612 17.16 -43.38 47.54
N TYR A 613 17.45 -42.67 48.63
CA TYR A 613 18.84 -42.42 49.01
C TYR A 613 19.36 -43.60 49.82
N ARG A 614 20.37 -44.29 49.28
CA ARG A 614 21.19 -45.26 50.01
C ARG A 614 22.67 -44.91 49.82
N ALA A 615 23.41 -44.84 50.90
CA ALA A 615 24.86 -44.64 50.83
C ALA A 615 25.51 -45.81 50.07
N GLY A 616 26.30 -45.52 49.03
CA GLY A 616 27.00 -46.52 48.23
C GLY A 616 26.14 -47.31 47.24
N ASP A 617 25.07 -46.71 46.70
CA ASP A 617 24.20 -47.29 45.67
C ASP A 617 24.94 -47.66 44.36
N ARG A 618 24.28 -48.37 43.45
CA ARG A 618 24.85 -48.83 42.16
C ARG A 618 23.87 -48.61 41.01
N CYS A 619 24.36 -48.23 39.84
CA CYS A 619 23.56 -48.22 38.62
C CYS A 619 23.39 -49.64 38.07
N LEU A 620 22.26 -49.91 37.44
CA LEU A 620 21.83 -51.18 36.90
C LEU A 620 21.58 -51.07 35.39
N LEU A 621 21.98 -52.11 34.66
CA LEU A 621 21.63 -52.37 33.26
C LEU A 621 21.13 -53.80 33.11
N GLU A 622 19.92 -54.00 32.58
CA GLU A 622 19.32 -55.32 32.34
C GLU A 622 19.05 -55.54 30.84
N SER A 623 19.39 -56.72 30.32
CA SER A 623 19.19 -57.10 28.92
C SER A 623 18.48 -58.46 28.79
N ASP A 624 17.74 -58.64 27.68
CA ASP A 624 17.11 -59.91 27.34
C ASP A 624 18.09 -60.89 26.65
N SER A 625 17.62 -62.09 26.31
CA SER A 625 18.43 -63.11 25.64
C SER A 625 18.84 -62.78 24.20
N SER A 626 18.23 -61.78 23.57
CA SER A 626 18.54 -61.31 22.22
C SER A 626 19.51 -60.12 22.20
N GLY A 627 19.88 -59.60 23.39
CA GLY A 627 20.68 -58.40 23.55
C GLY A 627 19.85 -57.11 23.52
N GLN A 628 18.52 -57.18 23.62
CA GLN A 628 17.67 -56.01 23.75
C GLN A 628 17.74 -55.46 25.18
N LEU A 629 17.92 -54.14 25.29
CA LEU A 629 17.99 -53.44 26.58
C LEU A 629 16.60 -53.35 27.23
N LEU A 630 16.44 -53.95 28.41
CA LEU A 630 15.16 -54.06 29.13
C LEU A 630 14.99 -53.03 30.24
N ARG A 631 16.03 -52.74 31.02
CA ARG A 631 15.94 -51.81 32.16
C ARG A 631 17.26 -51.08 32.42
N LEU A 632 17.14 -49.81 32.77
CA LEU A 632 18.17 -48.95 33.33
C LEU A 632 17.59 -48.37 34.62
N ASP A 633 18.27 -48.53 35.76
CA ASP A 633 17.81 -48.00 37.04
C ASP A 633 18.94 -47.93 38.10
N CYS A 634 18.61 -47.56 39.33
CA CYS A 634 19.44 -47.74 40.51
C CYS A 634 19.15 -49.07 41.21
N ARG A 635 20.15 -49.66 41.88
CA ARG A 635 19.98 -50.87 42.68
C ARG A 635 19.01 -50.65 43.83
N SER A 636 19.02 -49.49 44.47
CA SER A 636 18.07 -49.12 45.53
C SER A 636 16.61 -49.15 45.08
N SER A 637 16.33 -48.99 43.78
CA SER A 637 14.98 -49.06 43.21
C SER A 637 14.44 -50.49 43.06
N LEU A 638 15.26 -51.53 43.28
CA LEU A 638 14.86 -52.93 43.12
C LEU A 638 14.47 -53.56 44.46
N THR A 639 13.33 -54.24 44.47
CA THR A 639 12.97 -55.17 45.54
C THR A 639 13.95 -56.33 45.60
N ASP A 640 14.01 -57.01 46.75
CA ASP A 640 14.91 -58.16 46.93
C ASP A 640 14.57 -59.32 45.98
N SER A 641 13.29 -59.46 45.61
CA SER A 641 12.83 -60.43 44.61
C SER A 641 13.31 -60.09 43.19
N GLU A 642 13.27 -58.80 42.78
CA GLU A 642 13.76 -58.36 41.48
C GLU A 642 15.28 -58.52 41.37
N LEU A 643 16.01 -58.20 42.45
CA LEU A 643 17.46 -58.42 42.46
C LEU A 643 17.81 -59.90 42.29
N SER A 644 17.04 -60.79 42.91
CA SER A 644 17.28 -62.24 42.81
C SER A 644 17.03 -62.78 41.39
N ALA A 645 16.13 -62.16 40.63
CA ALA A 645 15.83 -62.52 39.24
C ALA A 645 16.90 -62.06 38.23
N CYS A 646 17.80 -61.15 38.61
CA CYS A 646 18.83 -60.54 37.76
C CYS A 646 20.02 -61.46 37.41
N SER A 647 20.04 -62.72 37.85
CA SER A 647 21.21 -63.61 37.75
C SER A 647 21.63 -63.88 36.29
N GLY A 648 22.74 -63.26 35.86
CA GLY A 648 23.31 -63.38 34.51
C GLY A 648 22.72 -62.42 33.45
N ARG A 649 21.72 -61.60 33.80
CA ARG A 649 21.06 -60.64 32.89
C ARG A 649 21.37 -59.17 33.20
N CYS A 650 21.93 -58.92 34.38
CA CYS A 650 22.13 -57.59 34.93
C CYS A 650 23.61 -57.26 35.11
N GLN A 651 24.00 -56.05 34.67
CA GLN A 651 25.30 -55.46 34.91
C GLN A 651 25.14 -54.29 35.90
N MET A 652 26.09 -54.16 36.83
CA MET A 652 26.05 -53.10 37.85
C MET A 652 27.40 -52.39 37.95
N CYS A 653 27.33 -51.09 38.23
CA CYS A 653 28.50 -50.23 38.36
C CYS A 653 28.20 -49.09 39.35
N ASN A 654 29.24 -48.39 39.84
CA ASN A 654 29.15 -47.51 41.02
C ASN A 654 29.59 -46.07 40.75
N THR A 655 29.75 -45.66 39.48
CA THR A 655 30.01 -44.27 39.10
C THR A 655 28.79 -43.65 38.44
N SER A 656 28.66 -42.33 38.52
CA SER A 656 27.53 -41.61 37.90
C SER A 656 27.41 -41.97 36.41
N GLY A 657 26.20 -42.33 35.96
CA GLY A 657 25.89 -42.60 34.54
C GLY A 657 26.61 -43.81 33.92
N CYS A 658 27.16 -44.72 34.72
CA CYS A 658 27.98 -45.83 34.19
C CYS A 658 27.21 -46.91 33.42
N ASN A 659 25.87 -46.87 33.42
CA ASN A 659 24.98 -47.75 32.68
C ASN A 659 24.56 -47.14 31.33
N ASP A 660 25.51 -46.57 30.57
CA ASP A 660 25.27 -45.86 29.31
C ASP A 660 24.86 -46.82 28.15
N PRO A 661 23.68 -46.63 27.52
CA PRO A 661 23.19 -47.48 26.44
C PRO A 661 23.99 -47.39 25.12
N MET A 662 24.78 -46.32 24.89
CA MET A 662 25.49 -46.10 23.62
C MET A 662 26.65 -47.09 23.37
N ALA A 663 27.09 -47.82 24.39
CA ALA A 663 28.22 -48.75 24.30
C ALA A 663 27.87 -50.15 23.73
N TYR A 664 26.64 -50.41 23.29
CA TYR A 664 26.11 -51.80 23.14
C TYR A 664 25.85 -52.37 21.70
N SER A 665 25.91 -51.66 20.54
CA SER A 665 25.81 -52.28 19.16
C SER A 665 25.98 -51.31 17.95
N THR A 666 26.53 -51.76 16.80
CA THR A 666 26.68 -51.02 15.51
C THR A 666 25.36 -50.86 14.72
N SER A 667 24.46 -50.03 15.22
CA SER A 667 23.26 -49.59 14.48
C SER A 667 23.62 -48.62 13.35
N GLY A 668 22.86 -48.62 12.24
CA GLY A 668 22.92 -47.52 11.27
C GLY A 668 22.75 -46.19 12.02
N SER A 669 23.66 -45.25 11.77
CA SER A 669 23.71 -43.97 12.49
C SER A 669 23.51 -42.81 11.52
N CYS A 670 22.92 -41.73 12.02
CA CYS A 670 22.84 -40.45 11.33
C CYS A 670 23.33 -39.36 12.26
N VAL A 671 23.73 -38.21 11.71
CA VAL A 671 23.85 -37.01 12.54
C VAL A 671 22.45 -36.63 13.00
N GLN A 672 22.20 -36.69 14.30
CA GLN A 672 20.92 -36.35 14.92
C GLN A 672 21.10 -35.11 15.76
N CYS A 673 20.53 -34.00 15.32
CA CYS A 673 20.75 -32.72 15.99
C CYS A 673 19.71 -31.68 15.61
N ARG A 674 19.64 -30.65 16.45
CA ARG A 674 18.92 -29.40 16.22
C ARG A 674 19.87 -28.24 16.34
N SER A 675 19.88 -27.33 15.37
CA SER A 675 20.77 -26.17 15.41
C SER A 675 20.48 -25.19 16.54
N SER A 676 19.27 -25.24 17.12
CA SER A 676 18.91 -24.49 18.34
C SER A 676 19.54 -25.06 19.61
N LEU A 677 19.96 -26.32 19.58
CA LEU A 677 20.58 -27.02 20.71
C LEU A 677 22.09 -27.23 20.51
N ASN A 678 22.54 -27.36 19.25
CA ASN A 678 23.94 -27.51 18.90
C ASN A 678 24.22 -26.75 17.59
N SER A 679 24.99 -25.67 17.66
CA SER A 679 25.31 -24.82 16.50
C SER A 679 26.01 -25.57 15.36
N LEU A 680 26.83 -26.58 15.67
CA LEU A 680 27.54 -27.41 14.69
C LEU A 680 26.57 -28.18 13.78
N CYS A 681 25.32 -28.39 14.23
CA CYS A 681 24.29 -29.06 13.44
C CYS A 681 24.03 -28.37 12.09
N ARG A 682 24.20 -27.04 12.03
CA ARG A 682 24.03 -26.27 10.79
C ARG A 682 25.35 -26.07 10.06
N SER A 683 26.36 -25.55 10.76
CA SER A 683 27.60 -25.03 10.14
C SER A 683 28.60 -26.11 9.78
N GLU A 684 28.75 -27.14 10.61
CA GLU A 684 29.83 -28.14 10.51
C GLU A 684 29.32 -29.52 10.96
N ALA A 685 28.23 -29.98 10.34
CA ALA A 685 27.55 -31.21 10.75
C ALA A 685 28.46 -32.46 10.72
N THR A 686 29.55 -32.43 9.96
CA THR A 686 30.60 -33.46 9.96
C THR A 686 31.33 -33.61 11.30
N GLN A 687 31.26 -32.60 12.18
CA GLN A 687 31.84 -32.62 13.53
C GLN A 687 30.85 -33.06 14.62
N VAL A 688 29.55 -33.21 14.29
CA VAL A 688 28.56 -33.73 15.23
C VAL A 688 28.66 -35.25 15.21
N ALA A 689 28.88 -35.85 16.38
CA ALA A 689 28.93 -37.29 16.50
C ALA A 689 27.57 -37.89 16.07
N PRO A 690 27.56 -38.85 15.13
CA PRO A 690 26.33 -39.48 14.70
C PRO A 690 25.77 -40.41 15.79
N GLU A 691 24.44 -40.44 15.91
CA GLU A 691 23.73 -41.26 16.90
C GLU A 691 23.06 -42.47 16.21
N PRO A 692 23.01 -43.64 16.88
CA PRO A 692 22.24 -44.81 16.45
C PRO A 692 20.78 -44.46 16.15
N CYS A 693 20.24 -44.95 15.02
CA CYS A 693 18.82 -44.85 14.74
C CYS A 693 18.01 -45.84 15.59
N THR A 694 16.74 -45.50 15.85
CA THR A 694 15.81 -46.34 16.62
C THR A 694 15.63 -47.73 15.98
N ILE A 695 15.72 -47.81 14.65
CA ILE A 695 15.72 -49.06 13.88
C ILE A 695 17.14 -49.35 13.36
N PRO A 696 17.83 -50.41 13.85
CA PRO A 696 19.21 -50.73 13.45
C PRO A 696 19.41 -50.98 11.94
N ALA A 697 18.33 -51.34 11.22
CA ALA A 697 18.34 -51.58 9.78
C ALA A 697 18.21 -50.30 8.91
N ASN A 698 18.02 -49.12 9.52
CA ASN A 698 17.84 -47.84 8.82
C ASN A 698 18.98 -47.60 7.81
N SER A 699 18.62 -47.16 6.60
CA SER A 699 19.58 -46.84 5.53
C SER A 699 19.49 -45.39 5.04
N GLN A 700 18.65 -44.55 5.65
CA GLN A 700 18.36 -43.19 5.17
C GLN A 700 18.41 -42.15 6.30
N CYS A 701 19.01 -40.99 6.00
CA CYS A 701 19.08 -39.85 6.91
C CYS A 701 18.40 -38.62 6.29
N TYR A 702 17.93 -37.68 7.11
CA TYR A 702 17.34 -36.42 6.65
C TYR A 702 18.08 -35.19 7.20
N SER A 703 17.90 -34.05 6.52
CA SER A 703 18.18 -32.69 6.99
C SER A 703 16.99 -31.80 6.63
N ARG A 704 16.36 -31.13 7.59
CA ARG A 704 15.16 -30.32 7.37
C ARG A 704 15.21 -28.99 8.11
N LEU A 705 14.36 -28.05 7.72
CA LEU A 705 14.21 -26.75 8.36
C LEU A 705 12.83 -26.66 9.02
N VAL A 706 12.82 -26.48 10.34
CA VAL A 706 11.59 -26.27 11.13
C VAL A 706 11.78 -24.98 11.91
N ASP A 707 10.92 -23.99 11.67
CA ASP A 707 10.97 -22.67 12.35
C ASP A 707 12.36 -22.00 12.33
N GLY A 708 13.05 -22.08 11.19
CA GLY A 708 14.40 -21.51 11.05
C GLY A 708 15.49 -22.28 11.79
N VAL A 709 15.20 -23.47 12.34
CA VAL A 709 16.14 -24.39 12.98
C VAL A 709 16.45 -25.55 12.04
N THR A 710 17.73 -25.83 11.82
CA THR A 710 18.16 -27.00 11.06
C THR A 710 18.03 -28.23 11.95
N GLU A 711 17.26 -29.21 11.49
CA GLU A 711 17.08 -30.52 12.11
C GLU A 711 17.69 -31.60 11.24
N ARG A 712 18.39 -32.54 11.87
CA ARG A 712 18.96 -33.71 11.20
C ARG A 712 18.58 -34.96 12.00
N GLY A 713 18.33 -36.06 11.32
CA GLY A 713 17.91 -37.30 11.99
C GLY A 713 17.80 -38.50 11.06
N CYS A 714 17.34 -39.61 11.63
CA CYS A 714 17.07 -40.85 10.90
C CYS A 714 15.68 -40.81 10.27
N MET A 715 15.56 -41.25 9.01
CA MET A 715 14.26 -41.26 8.32
C MET A 715 13.25 -42.19 9.00
N SER A 716 13.72 -43.31 9.57
CA SER A 716 12.90 -44.27 10.32
C SER A 716 12.24 -43.71 11.57
N ASP A 717 12.76 -42.59 12.09
CA ASP A 717 12.40 -42.05 13.40
C ASP A 717 11.39 -40.89 13.27
N LEU A 718 11.12 -40.44 12.03
CA LEU A 718 10.06 -39.49 11.71
C LEU A 718 8.68 -40.17 11.74
N VAL A 719 7.62 -39.43 12.09
CA VAL A 719 6.25 -39.96 11.93
C VAL A 719 5.85 -40.03 10.45
N SER A 720 4.83 -40.82 10.12
CA SER A 720 4.43 -41.10 8.72
C SER A 720 4.13 -39.84 7.89
N SER A 721 3.55 -38.80 8.48
CA SER A 721 3.28 -37.52 7.82
C SER A 721 4.58 -36.75 7.50
N GLU A 722 5.54 -36.75 8.41
CA GLU A 722 6.84 -36.09 8.24
C GLU A 722 7.73 -36.83 7.25
N GLN A 723 7.71 -38.16 7.28
CA GLN A 723 8.35 -38.99 6.25
C GLN A 723 7.81 -38.65 4.87
N SER A 724 6.49 -38.46 4.75
CA SER A 724 5.84 -38.08 3.50
C SER A 724 6.22 -36.66 3.05
N ALA A 725 6.31 -35.69 3.97
CA ALA A 725 6.77 -34.33 3.67
C ALA A 725 8.24 -34.31 3.20
N CYS A 726 9.11 -35.05 3.89
CA CYS A 726 10.52 -35.19 3.51
C CYS A 726 10.72 -35.88 2.17
N THR A 727 9.89 -36.88 1.84
CA THR A 727 9.91 -37.54 0.53
C THR A 727 9.46 -36.59 -0.59
N ARG A 728 8.60 -35.61 -0.28
CA ARG A 728 8.16 -34.56 -1.22
C ARG A 728 9.11 -33.35 -1.30
N GLY A 729 10.16 -33.31 -0.49
CA GLY A 729 11.15 -32.22 -0.50
C GLY A 729 10.70 -30.93 0.19
N GLU A 730 9.64 -30.95 0.99
CA GLU A 730 9.15 -29.76 1.71
C GLU A 730 10.09 -29.40 2.86
N ASN A 731 10.93 -28.38 2.66
CA ASN A 731 11.95 -27.94 3.63
C ASN A 731 12.77 -29.10 4.21
N CYS A 732 13.05 -30.12 3.39
CA CYS A 732 13.73 -31.34 3.83
C CYS A 732 14.53 -31.97 2.68
N LEU A 733 15.70 -32.50 3.01
CA LEU A 733 16.62 -33.22 2.13
C LEU A 733 16.87 -34.61 2.72
N VAL A 734 16.66 -35.66 1.92
CA VAL A 734 16.88 -37.05 2.31
C VAL A 734 18.04 -37.64 1.52
N CYS A 735 18.86 -38.48 2.16
CA CYS A 735 19.98 -39.16 1.53
C CYS A 735 20.14 -40.59 2.05
N ASN A 736 20.80 -41.46 1.26
CA ASN A 736 20.89 -42.89 1.53
C ASN A 736 22.35 -43.32 1.80
N SER A 737 22.69 -43.62 3.06
CA SER A 737 23.93 -44.31 3.44
C SER A 737 23.84 -44.87 4.85
N ARG A 738 24.23 -46.13 5.06
CA ARG A 738 24.24 -46.79 6.38
C ARG A 738 25.43 -46.43 7.27
N THR A 739 26.52 -45.93 6.68
CA THR A 739 27.81 -45.77 7.38
C THR A 739 28.48 -44.41 7.16
N ASN A 740 28.01 -43.61 6.18
CA ASN A 740 28.70 -42.37 5.81
C ASN A 740 27.99 -41.10 6.27
N ASN A 741 26.99 -41.20 7.16
CA ASN A 741 26.28 -40.05 7.76
C ASN A 741 25.99 -38.95 6.71
N CYS A 742 25.29 -39.34 5.64
CA CYS A 742 25.18 -38.53 4.42
C CYS A 742 24.45 -37.19 4.65
N ASN A 743 23.71 -37.07 5.74
CA ASN A 743 23.02 -35.85 6.15
C ASN A 743 23.98 -34.85 6.79
N THR A 744 25.23 -34.81 6.36
CA THR A 744 26.26 -33.85 6.77
C THR A 744 26.47 -32.75 5.73
N VAL A 745 25.89 -32.89 4.53
CA VAL A 745 25.89 -31.85 3.49
C VAL A 745 25.26 -30.57 4.06
N GLN A 746 25.85 -29.43 3.68
CA GLN A 746 25.39 -28.10 4.09
C GLN A 746 23.90 -27.94 3.75
N TYR A 747 23.10 -27.72 4.78
CA TYR A 747 21.67 -27.54 4.67
C TYR A 747 21.26 -26.43 5.63
N PRO A 748 20.52 -25.42 5.16
CA PRO A 748 19.89 -25.28 3.83
C PRO A 748 20.86 -25.04 2.67
N VAL A 749 20.43 -25.34 1.44
CA VAL A 749 21.25 -25.21 0.23
C VAL A 749 21.35 -23.74 -0.15
N ALA A 750 22.57 -23.27 -0.43
CA ALA A 750 22.87 -21.92 -0.88
C ALA A 750 22.46 -20.76 0.08
N PRO A 751 22.91 -20.75 1.35
CA PRO A 751 22.62 -19.65 2.27
C PRO A 751 23.18 -18.31 1.76
N LEU A 752 22.48 -17.22 2.09
CA LEU A 752 22.93 -15.86 1.78
C LEU A 752 24.16 -15.52 2.64
N THR A 753 25.21 -15.02 2.00
CA THR A 753 26.43 -14.51 2.66
C THR A 753 26.52 -13.00 2.49
N CYS A 754 26.89 -12.27 3.54
CA CYS A 754 27.01 -10.82 3.53
C CYS A 754 28.25 -10.40 4.33
N PHE A 755 28.95 -9.35 3.87
CA PHE A 755 29.99 -8.73 4.68
C PHE A 755 29.35 -8.14 5.94
N GLN A 756 29.98 -8.32 7.09
CA GLN A 756 29.43 -7.97 8.40
C GLN A 756 30.53 -7.29 9.22
N CYS A 757 30.35 -6.00 9.55
CA CYS A 757 31.31 -5.20 10.33
C CYS A 757 30.65 -3.91 10.83
N ASP A 758 31.22 -3.28 11.86
CA ASP A 758 30.87 -1.93 12.35
C ASP A 758 32.16 -1.12 12.47
N SER A 759 32.29 -0.02 11.72
CA SER A 759 33.52 0.78 11.69
C SER A 759 33.92 1.37 13.05
N ARG A 760 32.99 1.48 14.00
CA ARG A 760 33.27 1.94 15.36
C ARG A 760 34.05 0.92 16.18
N THR A 761 33.87 -0.36 15.88
CA THR A 761 34.54 -1.47 16.58
C THR A 761 35.66 -2.08 15.74
N ASP A 762 35.47 -2.17 14.43
CA ASP A 762 36.34 -2.89 13.50
C ASP A 762 37.26 -1.94 12.70
N GLY A 763 37.16 -0.62 12.97
CA GLY A 763 37.98 0.42 12.37
C GLY A 763 37.60 0.81 10.95
N GLU A 764 38.38 1.71 10.35
CA GLU A 764 38.10 2.29 9.02
C GLU A 764 38.08 1.27 7.88
N SER A 765 38.61 0.06 8.09
CA SER A 765 38.52 -1.01 7.08
C SER A 765 37.07 -1.38 6.70
N CYS A 766 36.09 -1.13 7.57
CA CYS A 766 34.67 -1.36 7.29
C CYS A 766 34.05 -0.29 6.36
N THR A 767 34.66 0.91 6.28
CA THR A 767 34.15 2.03 5.48
C THR A 767 34.57 1.95 4.02
N ILE A 768 35.69 1.29 3.72
CA ILE A 768 36.17 1.07 2.35
C ILE A 768 35.46 -0.11 1.67
N ALA A 769 35.72 -0.29 0.37
CA ALA A 769 35.19 -1.42 -0.39
C ALA A 769 35.73 -2.75 0.17
N GLN A 770 34.83 -3.70 0.38
CA GLN A 770 35.17 -4.99 0.96
C GLN A 770 35.74 -5.92 -0.11
N THR A 771 36.84 -6.61 0.23
CA THR A 771 37.51 -7.58 -0.66
C THR A 771 37.57 -8.94 0.06
N GLY A 772 37.44 -10.04 -0.69
CA GLY A 772 37.43 -11.40 -0.13
C GLY A 772 36.05 -12.07 -0.13
N THR A 773 35.89 -13.12 0.67
CA THR A 773 34.64 -13.92 0.73
C THR A 773 33.78 -13.47 1.90
N ALA A 774 32.52 -13.12 1.62
CA ALA A 774 31.55 -12.73 2.64
C ALA A 774 31.15 -13.93 3.53
N PRO A 775 31.09 -13.78 4.86
CA PRO A 775 30.60 -14.82 5.77
C PRO A 775 29.07 -15.02 5.68
N GLU A 776 28.57 -16.17 6.13
CA GLU A 776 27.13 -16.46 6.20
C GLU A 776 26.40 -15.59 7.22
N CYS A 777 25.12 -15.35 6.96
CA CYS A 777 24.26 -14.70 7.93
C CYS A 777 24.11 -15.54 9.20
N SER A 778 24.20 -14.89 10.37
CA SER A 778 24.14 -15.53 11.68
C SER A 778 22.86 -16.34 11.93
N THR A 779 21.74 -15.95 11.32
CA THR A 779 20.48 -16.71 11.31
C THR A 779 20.08 -16.99 9.88
N TYR A 780 19.83 -18.26 9.51
CA TYR A 780 19.30 -18.58 8.19
C TYR A 780 17.79 -18.31 8.15
N ASP A 781 17.39 -17.47 7.21
CA ASP A 781 16.02 -17.17 6.84
C ASP A 781 16.01 -16.86 5.34
N THR A 782 15.02 -17.35 4.61
CA THR A 782 14.83 -17.05 3.18
C THR A 782 14.54 -15.57 2.93
N ALA A 783 14.11 -14.82 3.94
CA ALA A 783 13.86 -13.39 3.90
C ALA A 783 15.10 -12.53 4.23
N ASN A 784 16.26 -13.14 4.52
CA ASN A 784 17.48 -12.39 4.78
C ASN A 784 17.89 -11.52 3.60
N LYS A 785 18.44 -10.35 3.94
CA LYS A 785 19.00 -9.37 3.00
C LYS A 785 20.33 -8.86 3.53
N CYS A 786 21.25 -8.51 2.65
CA CYS A 786 22.50 -7.85 3.01
C CYS A 786 22.31 -6.34 3.06
N TYR A 787 22.85 -5.71 4.11
CA TYR A 787 22.78 -4.27 4.34
C TYR A 787 24.17 -3.65 4.37
N THR A 788 24.29 -2.44 3.81
CA THR A 788 25.37 -1.47 4.11
C THR A 788 24.71 -0.21 4.62
N ILE A 789 25.02 0.20 5.84
CA ILE A 789 24.40 1.31 6.56
C ILE A 789 25.51 2.30 6.87
N VAL A 790 25.41 3.51 6.37
CA VAL A 790 26.36 4.61 6.63
C VAL A 790 25.62 5.62 7.50
N GLN A 791 26.13 5.95 8.68
CA GLN A 791 25.55 6.94 9.58
C GLN A 791 26.01 8.36 9.22
N SER A 792 25.33 9.37 9.76
CA SER A 792 25.59 10.78 9.49
C SER A 792 26.99 11.26 9.87
N ASN A 793 27.67 10.56 10.79
CA ASN A 793 29.06 10.81 11.15
C ASN A 793 30.08 10.02 10.29
N GLY A 794 29.62 9.25 9.29
CA GLY A 794 30.46 8.42 8.42
C GLY A 794 30.63 6.97 8.88
N ASP A 795 30.16 6.61 10.08
CA ASP A 795 30.27 5.26 10.61
C ASP A 795 29.50 4.27 9.74
N THR A 796 30.14 3.17 9.36
CA THR A 796 29.58 2.18 8.44
C THR A 796 29.33 0.87 9.16
N VAL A 797 28.10 0.37 9.08
CA VAL A 797 27.68 -0.94 9.57
C VAL A 797 27.21 -1.79 8.40
N ARG A 798 27.83 -2.95 8.21
CA ARG A 798 27.38 -3.98 7.28
C ARG A 798 26.78 -5.13 8.06
N LYS A 799 25.61 -5.63 7.66
CA LYS A 799 24.96 -6.76 8.36
C LYS A 799 24.00 -7.54 7.48
N CYS A 800 23.61 -8.73 7.95
CA CYS A 800 22.41 -9.42 7.48
C CYS A 800 21.20 -9.00 8.30
N SER A 801 20.02 -8.93 7.67
CA SER A 801 18.77 -8.81 8.41
C SER A 801 17.58 -9.31 7.59
N THR A 802 16.59 -9.92 8.25
CA THR A 802 15.27 -10.21 7.69
C THR A 802 14.34 -9.00 7.76
N LEU A 803 14.70 -8.02 8.58
CA LEU A 803 13.92 -6.80 8.79
C LEU A 803 13.89 -5.97 7.51
N ALA A 804 12.82 -5.21 7.35
CA ALA A 804 12.63 -4.31 6.22
C ALA A 804 13.74 -3.24 6.17
N ARG A 805 14.03 -2.74 4.96
CA ARG A 805 15.17 -1.82 4.73
C ARG A 805 15.01 -0.57 5.57
N GLU A 806 13.79 -0.10 5.71
CA GLU A 806 13.38 1.12 6.38
C GLU A 806 13.66 1.06 7.89
N LEU A 807 13.54 -0.13 8.50
CA LEU A 807 13.85 -0.36 9.91
C LEU A 807 15.36 -0.46 10.14
N VAL A 808 16.07 -1.06 9.18
CA VAL A 808 17.52 -1.26 9.28
C VAL A 808 18.31 0.01 8.93
N CYS A 809 17.82 0.79 7.98
CA CYS A 809 18.45 1.97 7.42
C CYS A 809 17.91 3.29 8.00
N GLY A 810 16.91 3.24 8.88
CA GLY A 810 16.03 4.39 9.18
C GLY A 810 16.69 5.62 9.81
N THR A 811 17.91 5.51 10.33
CA THR A 811 18.69 6.62 10.89
C THR A 811 20.03 6.82 10.18
N ALA A 812 20.24 6.11 9.06
CA ALA A 812 21.46 6.16 8.28
C ALA A 812 21.48 7.43 7.40
N SER A 813 22.66 7.98 7.13
CA SER A 813 22.84 8.97 6.06
C SER A 813 22.82 8.34 4.67
N GLY A 814 23.27 7.09 4.55
CA GLY A 814 23.19 6.30 3.33
C GLY A 814 22.93 4.83 3.64
N CYS A 815 22.10 4.15 2.85
CA CYS A 815 21.83 2.74 3.11
C CYS A 815 21.38 1.96 1.88
N GLU A 816 22.04 0.83 1.63
CA GLU A 816 21.77 -0.05 0.52
C GLU A 816 21.42 -1.46 1.01
N VAL A 817 20.43 -2.07 0.37
CA VAL A 817 19.99 -3.45 0.62
C VAL A 817 20.11 -4.25 -0.67
N CYS A 818 20.52 -5.52 -0.55
CA CYS A 818 20.63 -6.41 -1.70
C CYS A 818 20.45 -7.88 -1.28
N LEU A 819 20.10 -8.73 -2.24
CA LEU A 819 19.53 -10.07 -2.00
C LEU A 819 20.43 -11.22 -2.51
N PHE A 820 21.68 -10.94 -2.87
CA PHE A 820 22.62 -11.93 -3.41
C PHE A 820 23.95 -11.94 -2.64
N ARG A 821 24.72 -13.02 -2.78
CA ARG A 821 25.92 -13.27 -1.96
C ARG A 821 26.98 -12.17 -2.11
N GLY A 822 27.43 -11.61 -0.99
CA GLY A 822 28.50 -10.62 -0.92
C GLY A 822 28.16 -9.27 -1.58
N CYS A 823 26.88 -9.01 -1.87
CA CYS A 823 26.46 -7.83 -2.63
C CYS A 823 26.71 -6.50 -1.92
N ASN A 824 26.82 -6.52 -0.59
CA ASN A 824 27.05 -5.34 0.24
C ASN A 824 28.55 -5.00 0.36
N MET A 825 29.28 -4.94 -0.76
CA MET A 825 30.74 -4.75 -0.80
C MET A 825 31.22 -3.35 -1.15
N LYS A 826 30.33 -2.46 -1.63
CA LYS A 826 30.69 -1.09 -2.07
C LYS A 826 31.24 -0.24 -0.90
N ALA A 827 32.19 0.66 -1.16
CA ALA A 827 32.67 1.63 -0.18
C ALA A 827 31.57 2.60 0.26
N ASN A 828 31.66 3.15 1.49
CA ASN A 828 30.65 4.01 2.08
C ASN A 828 30.34 5.27 1.24
N SER A 829 31.34 5.83 0.56
CA SER A 829 31.21 6.99 -0.32
C SER A 829 30.41 6.72 -1.59
N ALA A 830 30.22 5.45 -1.95
CA ALA A 830 29.42 5.01 -3.08
C ALA A 830 28.03 4.51 -2.66
N ILE A 831 27.69 4.58 -1.37
CA ILE A 831 26.35 4.27 -0.85
C ILE A 831 25.53 5.57 -0.89
N GLY A 832 24.49 5.62 -1.72
CA GLY A 832 23.69 6.82 -1.94
C GLY A 832 23.02 7.36 -0.66
N THR A 833 22.86 8.68 -0.58
CA THR A 833 22.02 9.35 0.43
C THR A 833 20.57 8.94 0.20
N ILE A 834 19.90 8.38 1.22
CA ILE A 834 18.67 7.58 1.12
C ILE A 834 17.76 8.01 -0.06
N GLU A 835 17.91 7.29 -1.18
CA GLU A 835 17.04 7.30 -2.36
C GLU A 835 16.50 5.87 -2.55
N PRO A 836 15.24 5.67 -3.00
CA PRO A 836 14.66 4.36 -3.31
C PRO A 836 15.37 3.71 -4.53
N PRO A 837 15.49 2.38 -4.60
CA PRO A 837 16.33 1.77 -5.64
C PRO A 837 15.66 1.77 -7.01
N VAL A 838 16.30 2.47 -7.95
CA VAL A 838 16.29 2.22 -9.39
C VAL A 838 16.74 0.77 -9.65
N ARG A 839 15.96 -0.02 -10.40
CA ARG A 839 16.42 -1.29 -10.98
C ARG A 839 17.12 -1.01 -12.31
N THR A 840 18.43 -1.21 -12.34
CA THR A 840 19.20 -1.42 -13.56
C THR A 840 19.11 -2.90 -13.97
N THR A 841 18.73 -3.16 -15.22
CA THR A 841 18.82 -4.50 -15.83
C THR A 841 20.10 -4.59 -16.65
N THR A 842 20.99 -5.51 -16.29
CA THR A 842 21.94 -6.11 -17.25
C THR A 842 21.82 -7.64 -17.20
N PRO A 843 22.07 -8.33 -18.32
CA PRO A 843 21.34 -9.54 -18.70
C PRO A 843 22.16 -10.80 -18.49
N GLY A 844 21.49 -11.90 -18.21
CA GLY A 844 22.04 -13.23 -18.44
C GLY A 844 21.06 -14.34 -18.06
N PRO A 845 21.30 -15.58 -18.48
CA PRO A 845 21.83 -16.04 -19.76
C PRO A 845 20.75 -16.79 -20.56
N THR A 846 20.93 -16.84 -21.88
CA THR A 846 20.18 -17.68 -22.82
C THR A 846 20.63 -19.15 -22.74
N ASN A 847 19.76 -20.03 -23.26
CA ASN A 847 19.86 -21.49 -23.49
C ASN A 847 19.14 -22.31 -22.41
N GLY A 848 18.20 -23.21 -22.69
CA GLY A 848 17.86 -23.96 -23.90
C GLY A 848 17.68 -25.43 -23.49
N GLY A 849 16.57 -26.10 -23.86
CA GLY A 849 16.43 -27.55 -23.64
C GLY A 849 15.02 -28.11 -23.44
N SER A 850 14.35 -28.39 -24.57
CA SER A 850 13.58 -29.59 -24.97
C SER A 850 12.77 -30.48 -24.00
N THR A 851 11.70 -31.06 -24.61
CA THR A 851 10.91 -32.30 -24.34
C THR A 851 9.55 -32.10 -23.65
N ILE A 852 8.39 -32.19 -24.35
CA ILE A 852 7.63 -33.31 -24.98
C ILE A 852 7.10 -34.34 -23.98
N PHE A 853 5.77 -34.34 -23.77
CA PHE A 853 4.79 -35.45 -23.77
C PHE A 853 3.41 -34.75 -23.91
N GLY A 854 2.44 -35.11 -24.76
CA GLY A 854 2.15 -36.40 -25.38
C GLY A 854 0.74 -36.85 -24.99
N SER A 855 -0.29 -36.23 -25.61
CA SER A 855 -1.57 -36.82 -26.07
C SER A 855 -2.58 -37.45 -25.09
N TYR A 856 -3.83 -36.97 -25.13
CA TYR A 856 -5.03 -37.79 -25.41
C TYR A 856 -6.02 -37.01 -26.29
N THR A 857 -6.47 -37.66 -27.34
CA THR A 857 -7.29 -37.18 -28.47
C THR A 857 -8.74 -37.71 -28.42
N VAL A 858 -9.62 -37.09 -29.24
CA VAL A 858 -10.85 -37.66 -29.89
C VAL A 858 -12.15 -37.52 -29.07
N ASN A 859 -13.35 -37.09 -29.52
CA ASN A 859 -13.99 -36.54 -30.74
C ASN A 859 -15.30 -35.83 -30.24
N ILE A 860 -16.00 -34.90 -30.92
CA ILE A 860 -16.98 -35.17 -32.00
C ILE A 860 -17.49 -33.82 -32.56
N VAL A 861 -17.64 -33.84 -33.89
CA VAL A 861 -18.20 -32.88 -34.85
C VAL A 861 -19.71 -32.65 -34.66
N ILE A 862 -20.21 -31.44 -34.96
CA ILE A 862 -21.39 -31.20 -35.83
C ILE A 862 -21.33 -29.76 -36.39
N LEU A 863 -21.21 -29.69 -37.71
CA LEU A 863 -21.53 -28.56 -38.58
C LEU A 863 -22.99 -28.70 -39.05
N LEU A 864 -23.63 -27.56 -39.36
CA LEU A 864 -24.60 -27.26 -40.43
C LEU A 864 -25.35 -25.97 -40.00
N GLY A 865 -25.25 -24.82 -40.66
CA GLY A 865 -25.82 -24.52 -41.99
C GLY A 865 -27.26 -23.98 -41.81
N VAL A 866 -27.79 -22.89 -42.39
CA VAL A 866 -27.62 -22.25 -43.69
C VAL A 866 -28.51 -20.96 -43.71
N TRP A 867 -27.99 -19.89 -44.34
CA TRP A 867 -28.61 -18.82 -45.17
C TRP A 867 -29.83 -17.94 -44.76
N LEU A 868 -29.58 -16.62 -44.81
CA LEU A 868 -30.12 -15.55 -45.71
C LEU A 868 -31.52 -15.66 -46.35
N ILE A 869 -32.28 -14.53 -46.27
CA ILE A 869 -33.04 -13.78 -47.32
C ILE A 869 -33.58 -12.48 -46.64
N TRP A 870 -33.12 -11.25 -46.97
CA TRP A 870 -33.70 -10.24 -47.91
C TRP A 870 -35.20 -9.94 -47.63
N THR A 871 -35.77 -8.73 -47.54
CA THR A 871 -35.48 -7.34 -47.97
C THR A 871 -36.48 -6.38 -47.29
N HIS A 872 -36.06 -5.20 -46.85
CA HIS A 872 -36.53 -3.89 -47.35
C HIS A 872 -35.73 -2.75 -46.71
#